data_AF-A0A847FND6-F1
#
_entry.id   AF-A0A847FND6-F1
#
_cell.length_a   1.000
_cell.length_b   1.000
_cell.length_c   1.000
_cell.angle_alpha   90.00
_cell.angle_beta   90.00
_cell.angle_gamma   90.00
#
_symmetry.space_group_name_H-M   'P 1'
#
loop_
_entity.id
_entity.type
_entity.pdbx_description
1 polymer ?
#
loop_
_entity_poly.entity_id
_entity_poly.type
_entity_poly.pdbx_seq_one_letter_code
_entity_poly.pdbx_strand_id
1 'polypeptide(L)'
;MVARHRWTRLLQILILALLARTLLSCGPASPFAGPQPPAASTAQTGTPVAGRPTSTAEPSPMPSPRASLTPSPSPSPTPSPSPSPTPSPTPSPSPSPAPTLPPRTAPEAGEPLALSLAWRLDGNAHLTAGESLPVDGRQEFRVASLGRTVYALDGRGQLLWRASTAGPAYALASLPGARVAVADDAGRVSVLDAAGNRVWQHDLNTRVTALCPAAGGLLAGGWDERLTRFDAGGGIEWQVGLDGPLTAITVLPLPDGRELAVAATLGGRLWAFTGDGSPAWQFPPAPGKDAPAITLQGAAHKDAAYLLAGLQDGRLLALGPAGELLWERAVGQGAPVWDLADVAASPGPEIAVGSGGDEPSLALFSLQGDVLWRVALTAAANAVVAADLDGDGTREIAAGLADGRVEAYDGAGRMRGAVHAGLPVWRLAAAADGSLLALADVVAWRIVGEAGQTGGAWLPPPATIPDASWSLPAGTEARDGEAVLAFLGDVAPGRSMEFQLLRYGPQHPWAGLAPLLAGDGVLAVANLESVLSSQGPALSKPYVIRAHPLMGEMLAAGGLNVVSLANNHALDYGNEGLDQTLSALGDLALPVVGAGASHDEAHRPAIQTINGVRVAILAYAAARWDGSPDVPATDRLAWAVAGDVQAGVRAVRGEADLVVVLLHAGTEYASEPSADQVSVARAAIDAGADLVVGHHPHVTQTVERYGGGLIVYSLGDAIFDIPRPAAMRGDLLRVHAGREGLSRAELWPFWIADAIRPQLLDDGTGRPQVRIIYP
;
A
#
# COMPACT_ATOMS: atom_id res chain seq x y z
N MET A 1 -31.34 -5.58 -16.81
CA MET A 1 -30.51 -5.04 -15.70
C MET A 1 -30.56 -3.50 -15.63
N VAL A 2 -31.75 -2.86 -15.69
CA VAL A 2 -31.87 -1.36 -15.71
C VAL A 2 -32.89 -0.81 -14.70
N ALA A 3 -33.77 -1.64 -14.13
CA ALA A 3 -34.84 -1.19 -13.23
C ALA A 3 -34.41 -0.94 -11.76
N ARG A 4 -33.31 -1.56 -11.28
CA ARG A 4 -32.90 -1.46 -9.86
C ARG A 4 -32.24 -0.12 -9.48
N HIS A 5 -31.72 0.66 -10.43
CA HIS A 5 -31.01 1.92 -10.15
C HIS A 5 -31.89 3.16 -9.92
N ARG A 6 -33.20 3.11 -10.22
CA ARG A 6 -34.11 4.26 -10.00
C ARG A 6 -34.68 4.34 -8.59
N TRP A 7 -34.72 3.23 -7.85
CA TRP A 7 -35.33 3.18 -6.51
C TRP A 7 -34.37 3.64 -5.40
N THR A 8 -33.08 3.32 -5.49
CA THR A 8 -32.05 3.75 -4.51
C THR A 8 -31.89 5.28 -4.45
N ARG A 9 -31.89 5.97 -5.59
CA ARG A 9 -31.79 7.45 -5.62
C ARG A 9 -33.03 8.16 -5.05
N LEU A 10 -34.22 7.57 -5.17
CA LEU A 10 -35.44 8.13 -4.58
C LEU A 10 -35.47 7.98 -3.05
N LEU A 11 -34.88 6.90 -2.52
CA LEU A 11 -34.79 6.67 -1.08
C LEU A 11 -33.78 7.62 -0.40
N GLN A 12 -32.61 7.86 -1.03
CA GLN A 12 -31.61 8.83 -0.52
C GLN A 12 -32.15 10.26 -0.45
N ILE A 13 -32.97 10.69 -1.42
CA ILE A 13 -33.58 12.03 -1.43
C ILE A 13 -34.63 12.18 -0.31
N LEU A 14 -35.37 11.11 0.05
CA LEU A 14 -36.33 11.16 1.16
C LEU A 14 -35.66 11.24 2.54
N ILE A 15 -34.51 10.58 2.72
CA ILE A 15 -33.78 10.56 3.99
C ILE A 15 -33.16 11.93 4.30
N LEU A 16 -32.58 12.59 3.29
CA LEU A 16 -32.04 13.96 3.42
C LEU A 16 -33.15 15.00 3.74
N ALA A 17 -34.38 14.77 3.29
CA ALA A 17 -35.51 15.65 3.60
C ALA A 17 -36.05 15.51 5.04
N LEU A 18 -35.78 14.38 5.71
CA LEU A 18 -36.28 14.11 7.07
C LEU A 18 -35.36 14.66 8.18
N LEU A 19 -34.05 14.71 7.93
CA LEU A 19 -33.05 15.21 8.90
C LEU A 19 -33.07 16.74 9.08
N ALA A 20 -33.67 17.49 8.15
CA ALA A 20 -33.72 18.95 8.18
C ALA A 20 -34.85 19.55 9.06
N ARG A 21 -35.53 18.76 9.90
CA ARG A 21 -36.75 19.19 10.63
C ARG A 21 -36.75 19.05 12.16
N THR A 22 -35.62 18.72 12.78
CA THR A 22 -35.54 18.45 14.24
C THR A 22 -34.48 19.27 15.00
N LEU A 23 -34.36 20.57 14.70
CA LEU A 23 -33.62 21.52 15.56
C LEU A 23 -34.33 22.88 15.64
N LEU A 24 -35.11 23.11 16.71
CA LEU A 24 -35.43 24.45 17.26
C LEU A 24 -36.20 24.34 18.60
N SER A 25 -35.93 25.29 19.51
CA SER A 25 -36.44 25.41 20.90
C SER A 25 -35.83 24.40 21.91
N CYS A 26 -35.42 24.74 23.15
CA CYS A 26 -35.63 25.95 23.98
C CYS A 26 -34.40 26.32 24.87
N GLY A 27 -34.23 27.62 25.16
CA GLY A 27 -34.02 28.18 26.53
C GLY A 27 -32.67 28.00 27.28
N PRO A 28 -32.02 29.09 27.76
CA PRO A 28 -30.82 29.02 28.62
C PRO A 28 -31.10 29.28 30.11
N ALA A 29 -30.42 28.57 31.03
CA ALA A 29 -30.14 29.02 32.41
C ALA A 29 -29.00 28.23 33.08
N SER A 30 -28.16 28.94 33.83
CA SER A 30 -27.00 28.49 34.63
C SER A 30 -27.32 27.46 35.75
N PRO A 31 -26.32 26.75 36.33
CA PRO A 31 -25.52 27.37 37.41
C PRO A 31 -24.03 26.95 37.48
N PHE A 32 -23.21 27.82 38.10
CA PHE A 32 -21.86 27.50 38.61
C PHE A 32 -21.81 27.85 40.11
N ALA A 33 -21.50 26.87 40.97
CA ALA A 33 -20.95 27.08 42.31
C ALA A 33 -20.52 25.73 42.93
N GLY A 34 -19.22 25.53 43.14
CA GLY A 34 -18.67 24.44 43.95
C GLY A 34 -17.88 25.01 45.15
N PRO A 35 -17.81 24.32 46.30
CA PRO A 35 -16.99 24.73 47.43
C PRO A 35 -15.70 23.90 47.62
N GLN A 36 -14.65 24.65 47.98
CA GLN A 36 -13.29 24.34 48.44
C GLN A 36 -12.97 23.01 49.17
N PRO A 37 -11.68 22.60 49.13
CA PRO A 37 -10.96 21.99 50.25
C PRO A 37 -10.11 23.03 51.06
N PRO A 38 -9.78 22.79 52.34
CA PRO A 38 -9.08 23.77 53.17
C PRO A 38 -7.57 23.51 53.41
N ALA A 39 -6.90 24.62 53.77
CA ALA A 39 -5.76 24.74 54.68
C ALA A 39 -4.35 24.23 54.28
N ALA A 40 -3.46 25.21 54.04
CA ALA A 40 -2.11 25.22 54.58
C ALA A 40 -1.76 26.64 55.06
N SER A 41 -1.23 26.78 56.28
CA SER A 41 -0.56 28.01 56.75
C SER A 41 0.89 28.02 56.23
N THR A 42 1.71 29.08 56.30
CA THR A 42 1.82 30.17 57.28
C THR A 42 2.70 31.28 56.68
N ALA A 43 2.67 32.52 57.22
CA ALA A 43 3.77 33.52 57.33
C ALA A 43 4.87 33.59 56.23
N GLN A 44 5.33 34.73 55.68
CA GLN A 44 5.28 36.19 55.96
C GLN A 44 5.91 36.88 54.69
N THR A 45 6.00 38.20 54.45
CA THR A 45 5.77 39.47 55.17
C THR A 45 5.55 40.60 54.12
N GLY A 46 5.15 41.81 54.53
CA GLY A 46 5.51 43.05 53.79
C GLY A 46 4.39 43.76 53.01
N THR A 47 3.81 44.79 53.62
CA THR A 47 2.95 45.83 53.03
C THR A 47 3.77 47.11 52.72
N PRO A 48 3.19 48.24 52.28
CA PRO A 48 2.45 48.51 51.03
C PRO A 48 2.96 49.81 50.35
N VAL A 49 2.19 50.37 49.39
CA VAL A 49 1.96 51.83 49.05
C VAL A 49 1.45 51.86 47.60
N ALA A 50 0.19 52.15 47.25
CA ALA A 50 -0.74 53.27 47.53
C ALA A 50 -0.58 54.47 46.55
N GLY A 51 -1.62 54.72 45.75
CA GLY A 51 -1.66 55.82 44.75
C GLY A 51 -2.96 55.88 43.91
N ARG A 52 -4.03 56.44 44.47
CA ARG A 52 -5.27 56.94 43.81
C ARG A 52 -5.19 58.51 43.75
N PRO A 53 -6.15 59.35 43.26
CA PRO A 53 -7.58 59.12 42.93
C PRO A 53 -8.25 59.92 41.75
N THR A 54 -9.54 59.59 41.46
CA THR A 54 -10.67 60.49 40.97
C THR A 54 -10.59 61.16 39.57
N SER A 55 -11.68 61.58 38.86
CA SER A 55 -13.07 61.95 39.24
C SER A 55 -14.15 61.83 38.10
N THR A 56 -15.40 61.46 38.45
CA THR A 56 -16.77 62.02 38.11
C THR A 56 -16.97 63.04 36.93
N ALA A 57 -18.17 63.24 36.30
CA ALA A 57 -19.52 62.62 36.29
C ALA A 57 -20.46 63.22 35.16
N GLU A 58 -21.69 62.70 35.07
CA GLU A 58 -22.90 62.99 34.23
C GLU A 58 -23.48 64.45 34.27
N PRO A 59 -24.49 64.91 33.46
CA PRO A 59 -25.87 64.33 33.33
C PRO A 59 -26.71 64.54 32.02
N SER A 60 -27.95 63.99 32.01
CA SER A 60 -29.03 64.10 30.98
C SER A 60 -30.12 65.14 31.31
N PRO A 61 -31.11 65.45 30.41
CA PRO A 61 -32.50 65.00 30.66
C PRO A 61 -33.48 64.77 29.45
N MET A 62 -34.63 64.16 29.81
CA MET A 62 -35.98 63.90 29.19
C MET A 62 -36.60 64.86 28.12
N PRO A 63 -37.74 64.53 27.42
CA PRO A 63 -38.94 63.77 27.89
C PRO A 63 -39.70 62.82 26.90
N SER A 64 -40.79 62.20 27.38
CA SER A 64 -41.83 61.40 26.67
C SER A 64 -43.20 62.13 26.70
N PRO A 65 -44.39 61.58 26.31
CA PRO A 65 -44.76 60.32 25.61
C PRO A 65 -45.85 60.46 24.48
N ARG A 66 -46.25 59.35 23.80
CA ARG A 66 -47.63 58.73 23.78
C ARG A 66 -47.98 57.91 22.50
N ALA A 67 -48.79 56.85 22.70
CA ALA A 67 -49.79 56.24 21.78
C ALA A 67 -49.38 55.33 20.58
N SER A 68 -49.35 54.01 20.87
CA SER A 68 -50.08 52.91 20.19
C SER A 68 -50.68 53.12 18.78
N LEU A 69 -50.23 52.31 17.81
CA LEU A 69 -51.04 51.78 16.69
C LEU A 69 -50.70 50.31 16.40
N THR A 70 -51.67 49.55 15.90
CA THR A 70 -51.61 48.11 15.56
C THR A 70 -50.76 47.80 14.32
N PRO A 71 -50.18 46.58 14.21
CA PRO A 71 -49.38 46.19 13.04
C PRO A 71 -50.25 45.87 11.80
N SER A 72 -49.76 46.29 10.63
CA SER A 72 -50.28 45.94 9.30
C SER A 72 -49.64 44.63 8.79
N PRO A 73 -50.24 43.93 7.78
CA PRO A 73 -49.73 42.63 7.33
C PRO A 73 -48.39 42.75 6.56
N SER A 74 -47.54 41.73 6.73
CA SER A 74 -46.25 41.62 6.04
C SER A 74 -46.43 41.33 4.54
N PRO A 75 -45.63 41.94 3.64
CA PRO A 75 -45.68 41.66 2.21
C PRO A 75 -45.11 40.26 1.88
N SER A 76 -45.66 39.63 0.83
CA SER A 76 -45.09 38.41 0.24
C SER A 76 -43.74 38.66 -0.44
N PRO A 77 -42.82 37.68 -0.45
CA PRO A 77 -41.52 37.82 -1.09
C PRO A 77 -41.63 37.89 -2.62
N THR A 78 -40.86 38.79 -3.22
CA THR A 78 -40.67 38.93 -4.67
C THR A 78 -39.86 37.74 -5.22
N PRO A 79 -40.17 37.18 -6.41
CA PRO A 79 -39.38 36.08 -6.97
C PRO A 79 -37.95 36.51 -7.30
N SER A 80 -37.00 35.66 -6.93
CA SER A 80 -35.57 35.82 -7.28
C SER A 80 -35.35 35.65 -8.79
N PRO A 81 -34.43 36.39 -9.43
CA PRO A 81 -34.17 36.25 -10.86
C PRO A 81 -33.66 34.84 -11.19
N SER A 82 -34.21 34.25 -12.26
CA SER A 82 -33.74 32.97 -12.80
C SER A 82 -32.30 33.10 -13.30
N PRO A 83 -31.40 32.14 -13.03
CA PRO A 83 -30.07 32.14 -13.63
C PRO A 83 -30.18 32.03 -15.16
N SER A 84 -29.34 32.79 -15.89
CA SER A 84 -29.16 32.59 -17.32
C SER A 84 -28.62 31.18 -17.60
N PRO A 85 -29.01 30.55 -18.72
CA PRO A 85 -28.46 29.25 -19.09
C PRO A 85 -26.96 29.39 -19.35
N THR A 86 -26.16 28.74 -18.51
CA THR A 86 -24.75 28.47 -18.80
C THR A 86 -24.70 27.69 -20.12
N PRO A 87 -23.81 28.03 -21.08
CA PRO A 87 -23.67 27.22 -22.28
C PRO A 87 -23.33 25.78 -21.87
N SER A 88 -24.10 24.81 -22.38
CA SER A 88 -23.76 23.40 -22.19
C SER A 88 -22.30 23.17 -22.63
N PRO A 89 -21.51 22.39 -21.89
CA PRO A 89 -20.20 21.99 -22.37
C PRO A 89 -20.39 21.34 -23.74
N THR A 90 -19.65 21.83 -24.73
CA THR A 90 -19.51 21.13 -26.00
C THR A 90 -19.07 19.70 -25.66
N PRO A 91 -19.71 18.64 -26.20
CA PRO A 91 -19.24 17.29 -25.94
C PRO A 91 -17.79 17.22 -26.39
N SER A 92 -16.88 17.02 -25.41
CA SER A 92 -15.49 16.74 -25.72
C SER A 92 -15.47 15.56 -26.69
N PRO A 93 -14.66 15.58 -27.76
CA PRO A 93 -14.62 14.47 -28.70
C PRO A 93 -14.42 13.18 -27.91
N SER A 94 -15.33 12.21 -28.10
CA SER A 94 -15.16 10.88 -27.51
C SER A 94 -13.78 10.40 -27.92
N PRO A 95 -12.91 10.03 -26.97
CA PRO A 95 -11.55 9.63 -27.31
C PRO A 95 -11.65 8.50 -28.33
N SER A 96 -10.99 8.67 -29.48
CA SER A 96 -10.76 7.54 -30.39
C SER A 96 -10.10 6.43 -29.56
N PRO A 97 -10.53 5.16 -29.72
CA PRO A 97 -9.89 4.07 -29.00
C PRO A 97 -8.40 4.11 -29.30
N ALA A 98 -7.57 4.17 -28.24
CA ALA A 98 -6.12 4.17 -28.38
C ALA A 98 -5.71 2.99 -29.28
N PRO A 99 -4.81 3.20 -30.26
CA PRO A 99 -4.47 2.15 -31.21
C PRO A 99 -3.95 0.93 -30.45
N THR A 100 -4.59 -0.22 -30.68
CA THR A 100 -4.17 -1.50 -30.08
C THR A 100 -2.74 -1.80 -30.48
N LEU A 101 -1.90 -2.14 -29.49
CA LEU A 101 -0.53 -2.59 -29.74
C LEU A 101 -0.49 -3.74 -30.76
N PRO A 102 0.60 -3.87 -31.53
CA PRO A 102 0.82 -5.07 -32.32
C PRO A 102 0.81 -6.32 -31.42
N PRO A 103 0.43 -7.49 -31.97
CA PRO A 103 0.51 -8.76 -31.24
C PRO A 103 1.97 -8.99 -30.82
N ARG A 104 2.18 -9.42 -29.57
CA ARG A 104 3.52 -9.80 -29.10
C ARG A 104 3.98 -11.07 -29.84
N THR A 105 5.21 -11.09 -30.32
CA THR A 105 5.83 -12.29 -30.89
C THR A 105 6.70 -13.00 -29.86
N ALA A 106 7.08 -14.25 -30.12
CA ALA A 106 8.26 -14.80 -29.45
C ALA A 106 9.50 -13.98 -29.85
N PRO A 107 10.45 -13.70 -28.95
CA PRO A 107 11.70 -13.04 -29.33
C PRO A 107 12.54 -13.95 -30.23
N GLU A 108 13.15 -13.37 -31.26
CA GLU A 108 14.21 -14.05 -32.03
C GLU A 108 15.50 -14.10 -31.20
N ALA A 109 16.44 -15.00 -31.56
CA ALA A 109 17.78 -15.00 -30.99
C ALA A 109 18.64 -13.90 -31.65
N GLY A 110 19.33 -13.10 -30.84
CA GLY A 110 20.33 -12.13 -31.28
C GLY A 110 21.75 -12.70 -31.25
N GLU A 111 22.75 -11.86 -31.49
CA GLU A 111 24.15 -12.23 -31.25
C GLU A 111 24.38 -12.50 -29.75
N PRO A 112 24.92 -13.67 -29.35
CA PRO A 112 24.97 -14.09 -27.95
C PRO A 112 25.72 -13.11 -27.04
N LEU A 113 25.10 -12.78 -25.91
CA LEU A 113 25.68 -12.01 -24.82
C LEU A 113 25.78 -12.90 -23.58
N ALA A 114 27.00 -13.10 -23.07
CA ALA A 114 27.20 -13.77 -21.79
C ALA A 114 26.88 -12.80 -20.65
N LEU A 115 25.85 -13.09 -19.85
CA LEU A 115 25.58 -12.34 -18.63
C LEU A 115 26.02 -13.15 -17.42
N SER A 116 26.72 -12.51 -16.47
CA SER A 116 27.14 -13.15 -15.22
C SER A 116 27.02 -12.25 -14.00
N LEU A 117 26.97 -12.88 -12.83
CA LEU A 117 26.88 -12.27 -11.52
C LEU A 117 28.30 -12.00 -10.99
N ALA A 118 28.69 -10.73 -10.90
CA ALA A 118 30.04 -10.31 -10.51
C ALA A 118 30.24 -10.27 -8.98
N TRP A 119 29.27 -9.75 -8.23
CA TRP A 119 29.29 -9.74 -6.76
C TRP A 119 27.87 -9.73 -6.17
N ARG A 120 27.74 -10.16 -4.91
CA ARG A 120 26.50 -10.21 -4.12
C ARG A 120 26.58 -9.31 -2.88
N LEU A 121 25.51 -8.58 -2.58
CA LEU A 121 25.22 -8.01 -1.26
C LEU A 121 23.99 -8.72 -0.69
N ASP A 122 24.11 -9.25 0.53
CA ASP A 122 22.97 -9.69 1.33
C ASP A 122 22.46 -8.53 2.19
N GLY A 123 21.26 -8.06 1.88
CA GLY A 123 20.56 -7.07 2.67
C GLY A 123 20.06 -7.63 4.00
N ASN A 124 19.89 -6.74 4.98
CA ASN A 124 19.28 -7.08 6.27
C ASN A 124 17.74 -7.05 6.26
N ALA A 125 17.13 -6.72 5.13
CA ALA A 125 15.70 -6.83 4.80
C ALA A 125 15.54 -6.64 3.27
N HIS A 126 14.29 -6.55 2.79
CA HIS A 126 13.97 -6.12 1.43
C HIS A 126 14.71 -4.83 1.08
N LEU A 127 15.38 -4.83 -0.06
CA LEU A 127 16.03 -3.66 -0.63
C LEU A 127 14.98 -2.79 -1.31
N THR A 128 15.11 -1.47 -1.30
CA THR A 128 14.00 -0.53 -1.65
C THR A 128 14.37 0.53 -2.67
N ALA A 129 15.63 0.92 -2.70
CA ALA A 129 16.19 1.77 -3.73
C ALA A 129 17.66 1.40 -3.97
N GLY A 130 18.12 1.60 -5.19
CA GLY A 130 19.51 1.41 -5.56
C GLY A 130 19.88 2.34 -6.69
N GLU A 131 21.12 2.82 -6.64
CA GLU A 131 21.72 3.72 -7.63
C GLU A 131 23.17 3.30 -7.89
N SER A 132 23.65 3.64 -9.08
CA SER A 132 25.05 3.59 -9.44
C SER A 132 25.56 5.03 -9.61
N LEU A 133 26.82 5.30 -9.28
CA LEU A 133 27.44 6.61 -9.52
C LEU A 133 28.96 6.51 -9.71
N PRO A 134 29.55 7.31 -10.62
CA PRO A 134 30.99 7.46 -10.72
C PRO A 134 31.52 8.39 -9.62
N VAL A 135 32.50 7.93 -8.84
CA VAL A 135 33.17 8.66 -7.76
C VAL A 135 34.68 8.65 -8.01
N ASP A 136 35.24 9.82 -8.34
CA ASP A 136 36.67 10.01 -8.66
C ASP A 136 37.21 9.00 -9.70
N GLY A 137 36.40 8.73 -10.74
CA GLY A 137 36.73 7.79 -11.82
C GLY A 137 36.57 6.31 -11.46
N ARG A 138 35.98 5.98 -10.30
CA ARG A 138 35.64 4.61 -9.88
C ARG A 138 34.12 4.45 -9.89
N GLN A 139 33.62 3.30 -10.33
CA GLN A 139 32.21 2.97 -10.16
C GLN A 139 31.93 2.63 -8.69
N GLU A 140 30.90 3.23 -8.12
CA GLU A 140 30.35 2.88 -6.82
C GLU A 140 28.84 2.63 -6.93
N PHE A 141 28.28 1.96 -5.91
CA PHE A 141 26.85 1.69 -5.80
C PHE A 141 26.32 2.15 -4.45
N ARG A 142 25.05 2.53 -4.40
CA ARG A 142 24.29 2.83 -3.17
C ARG A 142 23.04 1.98 -3.14
N VAL A 143 22.71 1.40 -1.99
CA VAL A 143 21.55 0.53 -1.82
C VAL A 143 20.87 0.82 -0.49
N ALA A 144 19.55 0.98 -0.47
CA ALA A 144 18.72 1.17 0.72
C ALA A 144 17.93 -0.11 1.04
N SER A 145 17.60 -0.33 2.32
CA SER A 145 16.75 -1.43 2.77
C SER A 145 15.69 -1.00 3.79
N LEU A 146 14.62 -1.80 3.88
CA LEU A 146 13.64 -1.71 4.97
C LEU A 146 14.26 -1.99 6.35
N GLY A 147 15.45 -2.61 6.39
CA GLY A 147 16.26 -2.84 7.59
C GLY A 147 16.98 -1.58 8.08
N ARG A 148 16.44 -0.39 7.80
CA ARG A 148 16.91 0.92 8.25
C ARG A 148 18.39 1.18 7.93
N THR A 149 18.85 0.70 6.77
CA THR A 149 20.27 0.73 6.39
C THR A 149 20.45 1.20 4.96
N VAL A 150 21.44 2.08 4.75
CA VAL A 150 22.00 2.41 3.44
C VAL A 150 23.42 1.85 3.36
N TYR A 151 23.70 1.13 2.29
CA TYR A 151 24.99 0.50 1.97
C TYR A 151 25.68 1.29 0.85
N ALA A 152 27.00 1.45 0.96
CA ALA A 152 27.85 1.91 -0.13
C ALA A 152 28.86 0.82 -0.49
N LEU A 153 28.92 0.50 -1.78
CA LEU A 153 29.80 -0.54 -2.32
C LEU A 153 30.71 0.04 -3.39
N ASP A 154 31.94 -0.46 -3.49
CA ASP A 154 32.80 -0.21 -4.65
C ASP A 154 32.39 -1.08 -5.86
N GLY A 155 33.05 -0.86 -7.01
CA GLY A 155 32.83 -1.67 -8.21
C GLY A 155 33.01 -3.18 -8.03
N ARG A 156 33.72 -3.62 -6.97
CA ARG A 156 33.99 -5.02 -6.64
C ARG A 156 33.04 -5.58 -5.56
N GLY A 157 32.06 -4.80 -5.10
CA GLY A 157 31.11 -5.21 -4.07
C GLY A 157 31.68 -5.12 -2.66
N GLN A 158 32.82 -4.48 -2.45
CA GLN A 158 33.36 -4.27 -1.10
C GLN A 158 32.62 -3.14 -0.40
N LEU A 159 32.20 -3.37 0.84
CA LEU A 159 31.52 -2.36 1.66
C LEU A 159 32.48 -1.21 1.99
N LEU A 160 32.19 -0.04 1.41
CA LEU A 160 32.88 1.22 1.70
C LEU A 160 32.41 1.79 3.03
N TRP A 161 31.08 1.84 3.22
CA TRP A 161 30.43 2.25 4.47
C TRP A 161 28.98 1.75 4.52
N ARG A 162 28.39 1.85 5.72
CA ARG A 162 26.94 1.71 5.93
C ARG A 162 26.45 2.81 6.88
N ALA A 163 25.26 3.32 6.64
CA ALA A 163 24.61 4.32 7.47
C ALA A 163 23.23 3.80 7.94
N SER A 164 22.86 4.10 9.18
CA SER A 164 21.54 3.76 9.72
C SER A 164 20.57 4.92 9.56
N THR A 165 19.34 4.63 9.14
CA THR A 165 18.21 5.56 9.06
C THR A 165 17.32 5.45 10.31
N ALA A 166 16.35 6.36 10.48
CA ALA A 166 15.45 6.34 11.63
C ALA A 166 14.34 5.28 11.43
N GLY A 167 13.72 5.28 10.25
CA GLY A 167 12.80 4.24 9.80
C GLY A 167 13.40 3.36 8.69
N PRO A 168 12.63 2.36 8.21
CA PRO A 168 12.85 1.72 6.91
C PRO A 168 13.13 2.75 5.81
N ALA A 169 14.22 2.60 5.05
CA ALA A 169 14.57 3.53 3.98
C ALA A 169 13.82 3.16 2.70
N TYR A 170 13.26 4.15 1.99
CA TYR A 170 12.38 3.93 0.83
C TYR A 170 12.90 4.49 -0.48
N ALA A 171 13.53 5.68 -0.47
CA ALA A 171 14.06 6.32 -1.66
C ALA A 171 15.50 6.79 -1.46
N LEU A 172 16.27 6.71 -2.55
CA LEU A 172 17.59 7.31 -2.72
C LEU A 172 17.52 8.32 -3.88
N ALA A 173 18.38 9.34 -3.82
CA ALA A 173 18.62 10.25 -4.94
C ALA A 173 20.07 10.73 -4.95
N SER A 174 20.81 10.46 -6.03
CA SER A 174 22.19 10.87 -6.18
C SER A 174 22.32 12.38 -6.42
N LEU A 175 23.26 13.02 -5.71
CA LEU A 175 23.47 14.46 -5.70
C LEU A 175 24.93 14.82 -6.05
N PRO A 176 25.18 16.04 -6.59
CA PRO A 176 26.53 16.49 -6.93
C PRO A 176 27.53 16.37 -5.76
N GLY A 177 28.74 15.92 -6.09
CA GLY A 177 29.82 15.65 -5.13
C GLY A 177 29.76 14.26 -4.50
N ALA A 178 29.24 13.25 -5.22
CA ALA A 178 29.04 11.87 -4.74
C ALA A 178 28.23 11.78 -3.42
N ARG A 179 27.33 12.76 -3.22
CA ARG A 179 26.38 12.80 -2.12
C ARG A 179 25.15 11.96 -2.47
N VAL A 180 24.47 11.44 -1.47
CA VAL A 180 23.20 10.72 -1.66
C VAL A 180 22.16 11.22 -0.68
N ALA A 181 20.98 11.59 -1.18
CA ALA A 181 19.81 11.85 -0.36
C ALA A 181 19.10 10.53 -0.04
N VAL A 182 18.54 10.44 1.17
CA VAL A 182 17.87 9.25 1.71
C VAL A 182 16.56 9.68 2.36
N ALA A 183 15.48 9.00 2.03
CA ALA A 183 14.16 9.17 2.64
C ALA A 183 13.74 7.91 3.41
N ASP A 184 13.14 8.07 4.58
CA ASP A 184 12.69 6.96 5.43
C ASP A 184 11.24 7.07 5.95
N ASP A 185 10.75 5.96 6.51
CA ASP A 185 9.39 5.80 7.06
C ASP A 185 9.06 6.76 8.22
N ALA A 186 10.07 7.22 8.96
CA ALA A 186 9.88 8.19 10.03
C ALA A 186 9.66 9.62 9.49
N GLY A 187 9.66 9.80 8.17
CA GLY A 187 9.51 11.08 7.48
C GLY A 187 10.79 11.89 7.37
N ARG A 188 11.93 11.23 7.55
CA ARG A 188 13.23 11.88 7.58
C ARG A 188 13.83 11.93 6.18
N VAL A 189 14.24 13.13 5.76
CA VAL A 189 15.09 13.34 4.58
C VAL A 189 16.49 13.68 5.07
N SER A 190 17.50 12.91 4.70
CA SER A 190 18.90 13.13 5.06
C SER A 190 19.79 13.13 3.83
N VAL A 191 20.81 13.99 3.79
CA VAL A 191 21.87 13.92 2.77
C VAL A 191 23.15 13.40 3.43
N LEU A 192 23.73 12.36 2.83
CA LEU A 192 25.00 11.78 3.21
C LEU A 192 26.10 12.22 2.22
N ASP A 193 27.33 12.39 2.70
CA ASP A 193 28.51 12.60 1.88
C ASP A 193 29.05 11.31 1.27
N ALA A 194 30.10 11.42 0.45
CA ALA A 194 30.75 10.28 -0.20
C ALA A 194 31.31 9.23 0.79
N ALA A 195 31.54 9.60 2.04
CA ALA A 195 32.01 8.73 3.12
C ALA A 195 30.88 8.28 4.08
N GLY A 196 29.62 8.60 3.77
CA GLY A 196 28.45 8.21 4.55
C GLY A 196 28.15 9.12 5.75
N ASN A 197 28.85 10.24 5.93
CA ASN A 197 28.55 11.19 7.00
C ASN A 197 27.34 12.03 6.63
N ARG A 198 26.42 12.24 7.57
CA ARG A 198 25.27 13.13 7.37
C ARG A 198 25.73 14.59 7.26
N VAL A 199 25.46 15.20 6.10
CA VAL A 199 25.67 16.62 5.81
C VAL A 199 24.55 17.45 6.45
N TRP A 200 23.30 17.08 6.20
CA TRP A 200 22.11 17.70 6.78
C TRP A 200 20.96 16.70 6.88
N GLN A 201 19.93 17.06 7.64
CA GLN A 201 18.70 16.30 7.79
C GLN A 201 17.51 17.23 8.07
N HIS A 202 16.37 16.92 7.46
CA HIS A 202 15.08 17.54 7.71
C HIS A 202 14.06 16.46 8.14
N ASP A 203 13.04 16.86 8.89
CA ASP A 203 11.97 15.96 9.34
C ASP A 203 10.62 16.45 8.82
N LEU A 204 9.96 15.62 8.00
CA LEU A 204 8.63 15.87 7.44
C LEU A 204 7.52 15.13 8.22
N ASN A 205 7.87 14.41 9.29
CA ASN A 205 6.97 13.74 10.25
C ASN A 205 6.08 12.60 9.71
N THR A 206 6.10 12.29 8.41
CA THR A 206 5.38 11.14 7.81
C THR A 206 6.13 10.56 6.62
N ARG A 207 5.89 9.29 6.26
CA ARG A 207 6.67 8.51 5.27
C ARG A 207 6.89 9.32 3.99
N VAL A 208 8.17 9.55 3.68
CA VAL A 208 8.61 10.17 2.41
C VAL A 208 8.87 9.02 1.43
N THR A 209 8.04 8.93 0.39
CA THR A 209 8.04 7.80 -0.56
C THR A 209 8.91 8.06 -1.79
N ALA A 210 9.19 9.32 -2.12
CA ALA A 210 9.94 9.67 -3.32
C ALA A 210 10.89 10.86 -3.10
N LEU A 211 12.03 10.78 -3.79
CA LEU A 211 13.07 11.81 -3.88
C LEU A 211 13.44 12.03 -5.35
N CYS A 212 13.72 13.28 -5.74
CA CYS A 212 14.19 13.60 -7.09
C CYS A 212 15.22 14.75 -7.05
N PRO A 213 16.44 14.59 -7.60
CA PRO A 213 17.39 15.69 -7.73
C PRO A 213 16.80 16.84 -8.56
N ALA A 214 17.06 18.09 -8.15
CA ALA A 214 16.61 19.29 -8.86
C ALA A 214 17.75 20.33 -8.96
N ALA A 215 17.62 21.32 -9.86
CA ALA A 215 18.67 22.32 -10.04
C ALA A 215 18.97 23.08 -8.73
N GLY A 216 20.16 22.85 -8.17
CA GLY A 216 20.60 23.47 -6.90
C GLY A 216 20.01 22.85 -5.62
N GLY A 217 19.26 21.75 -5.72
CA GLY A 217 18.47 21.24 -4.58
C GLY A 217 17.94 19.81 -4.74
N LEU A 218 16.85 19.54 -4.04
CA LEU A 218 16.19 18.23 -3.96
C LEU A 218 14.67 18.41 -3.82
N LEU A 219 13.89 17.65 -4.60
CA LEU A 219 12.46 17.48 -4.37
C LEU A 219 12.21 16.25 -3.48
N ALA A 220 11.24 16.36 -2.58
CA ALA A 220 10.76 15.26 -1.75
C ALA A 220 9.23 15.34 -1.57
N GLY A 221 8.60 14.19 -1.37
CA GLY A 221 7.21 14.12 -0.93
C GLY A 221 6.79 12.71 -0.55
N GLY A 222 5.59 12.58 0.02
CA GLY A 222 5.06 11.30 0.46
C GLY A 222 3.63 11.41 0.98
N TRP A 223 3.40 10.88 2.18
CA TRP A 223 2.06 10.75 2.77
C TRP A 223 1.52 12.01 3.44
N ASP A 224 2.26 13.13 3.47
CA ASP A 224 1.78 14.43 3.97
C ASP A 224 0.89 15.18 2.96
N GLU A 225 0.68 14.60 1.78
CA GLU A 225 0.00 15.21 0.65
C GLU A 225 0.70 16.50 0.18
N ARG A 226 2.04 16.56 0.30
CA ARG A 226 2.84 17.73 -0.08
C ARG A 226 3.99 17.38 -1.01
N LEU A 227 4.37 18.39 -1.80
CA LEU A 227 5.65 18.44 -2.50
C LEU A 227 6.52 19.50 -1.82
N THR A 228 7.73 19.13 -1.44
CA THR A 228 8.70 19.99 -0.76
C THR A 228 9.96 20.13 -1.63
N ARG A 229 10.44 21.37 -1.81
CA ARG A 229 11.76 21.64 -2.42
C ARG A 229 12.74 22.09 -1.34
N PHE A 230 13.88 21.40 -1.28
CA PHE A 230 15.02 21.77 -0.46
C PHE A 230 16.13 22.39 -1.29
N ASP A 231 16.81 23.39 -0.71
CA ASP A 231 18.10 23.87 -1.20
C ASP A 231 19.23 22.84 -0.95
N ALA A 232 20.42 23.08 -1.50
CA ALA A 232 21.58 22.21 -1.32
C ALA A 232 22.05 22.04 0.14
N GLY A 233 21.63 22.91 1.06
CA GLY A 233 21.91 22.91 2.50
C GLY A 233 20.80 22.32 3.38
N GLY A 234 19.65 21.94 2.82
CA GLY A 234 18.52 21.36 3.54
C GLY A 234 17.49 22.37 4.07
N GLY A 235 17.58 23.64 3.66
CA GLY A 235 16.54 24.63 3.87
C GLY A 235 15.35 24.37 2.93
N ILE A 236 14.11 24.52 3.41
CA ILE A 236 12.93 24.45 2.53
C ILE A 236 12.83 25.77 1.74
N GLU A 237 12.95 25.69 0.41
CA GLU A 237 12.73 26.82 -0.49
C GLU A 237 11.23 27.11 -0.62
N TRP A 238 10.44 26.04 -0.81
CA TRP A 238 8.97 26.09 -0.81
C TRP A 238 8.37 24.71 -0.53
N GLN A 239 7.10 24.72 -0.12
CA GLN A 239 6.29 23.52 0.07
C GLN A 239 4.85 23.81 -0.40
N VAL A 240 4.26 22.90 -1.15
CA VAL A 240 2.91 23.02 -1.72
C VAL A 240 2.06 21.81 -1.35
N GLY A 241 0.77 22.03 -1.10
CA GLY A 241 -0.22 20.96 -0.87
C GLY A 241 -0.77 20.40 -2.18
N LEU A 242 -1.12 19.12 -2.16
CA LEU A 242 -1.64 18.33 -3.27
C LEU A 242 -3.06 17.82 -2.93
N ASP A 243 -3.64 16.98 -3.79
CA ASP A 243 -4.96 16.36 -3.60
C ASP A 243 -4.91 14.89 -3.15
N GLY A 244 -3.79 14.48 -2.55
CA GLY A 244 -3.62 13.15 -1.95
C GLY A 244 -2.14 12.78 -1.78
N PRO A 245 -1.85 11.61 -1.20
CA PRO A 245 -0.49 11.11 -1.01
C PRO A 245 0.28 10.99 -2.32
N LEU A 246 1.57 11.27 -2.25
CA LEU A 246 2.46 11.24 -3.41
C LEU A 246 2.81 9.81 -3.83
N THR A 247 2.64 9.52 -5.13
CA THR A 247 3.05 8.25 -5.76
C THR A 247 4.40 8.36 -6.48
N ALA A 248 4.65 9.48 -7.15
CA ALA A 248 5.89 9.75 -7.87
C ALA A 248 6.18 11.25 -7.99
N ILE A 249 7.47 11.59 -8.11
CA ILE A 249 7.95 12.92 -8.53
C ILE A 249 9.00 12.79 -9.60
N THR A 250 9.10 13.81 -10.45
CA THR A 250 10.19 13.99 -11.40
C THR A 250 10.45 15.48 -11.63
N VAL A 251 11.55 15.79 -12.31
CA VAL A 251 11.83 17.12 -12.85
C VAL A 251 11.66 17.05 -14.36
N LEU A 252 10.86 17.96 -14.93
CA LEU A 252 10.72 18.13 -16.37
C LEU A 252 11.67 19.26 -16.84
N PRO A 253 12.82 18.94 -17.46
CA PRO A 253 13.69 19.95 -18.04
C PRO A 253 13.04 20.59 -19.26
N LEU A 254 13.15 21.92 -19.38
CA LEU A 254 12.65 22.69 -20.53
C LEU A 254 13.81 23.09 -21.46
N PRO A 255 13.60 23.24 -22.78
CA PRO A 255 14.66 23.59 -23.74
C PRO A 255 15.32 24.95 -23.50
N ASP A 256 14.68 25.84 -22.72
CA ASP A 256 15.22 27.14 -22.33
C ASP A 256 16.09 27.10 -21.06
N GLY A 257 16.38 25.91 -20.54
CA GLY A 257 17.21 25.69 -19.35
C GLY A 257 16.47 25.85 -18.02
N ARG A 258 15.16 26.14 -18.03
CA ARG A 258 14.32 26.05 -16.83
C ARG A 258 13.91 24.62 -16.55
N GLU A 259 13.35 24.39 -15.37
CA GLU A 259 12.79 23.11 -14.96
C GLU A 259 11.38 23.31 -14.36
N LEU A 260 10.52 22.30 -14.51
CA LEU A 260 9.27 22.18 -13.74
C LEU A 260 9.38 21.01 -12.77
N ALA A 261 8.96 21.22 -11.52
CA ALA A 261 8.79 20.15 -10.56
C ALA A 261 7.43 19.48 -10.81
N VAL A 262 7.41 18.16 -11.05
CA VAL A 262 6.18 17.41 -11.36
C VAL A 262 5.92 16.35 -10.30
N ALA A 263 4.67 16.26 -9.84
CA ALA A 263 4.19 15.33 -8.83
C ALA A 263 2.95 14.55 -9.32
N ALA A 264 2.87 13.27 -8.98
CA ALA A 264 1.68 12.43 -9.12
C ALA A 264 1.10 12.09 -7.75
N THR A 265 -0.23 12.06 -7.63
CA THR A 265 -0.94 11.68 -6.40
C THR A 265 -1.72 10.38 -6.55
N LEU A 266 -2.04 9.73 -5.43
CA LEU A 266 -2.99 8.61 -5.37
C LEU A 266 -4.39 9.00 -5.85
N GLY A 267 -4.77 10.28 -5.76
CA GLY A 267 -5.99 10.83 -6.38
C GLY A 267 -5.94 10.90 -7.92
N GLY A 268 -4.83 10.46 -8.53
CA GLY A 268 -4.66 10.32 -9.98
C GLY A 268 -4.42 11.62 -10.74
N ARG A 269 -4.17 12.74 -10.06
CA ARG A 269 -3.80 14.00 -10.70
C ARG A 269 -2.29 14.09 -10.85
N LEU A 270 -1.85 14.70 -11.96
CA LEU A 270 -0.49 15.23 -12.09
C LEU A 270 -0.49 16.73 -11.84
N TRP A 271 0.47 17.19 -11.06
CA TRP A 271 0.69 18.59 -10.74
C TRP A 271 2.06 19.02 -11.25
N ALA A 272 2.16 20.17 -11.91
CA ALA A 272 3.43 20.77 -12.27
C ALA A 272 3.57 22.16 -11.65
N PHE A 273 4.75 22.44 -11.10
CA PHE A 273 5.09 23.70 -10.46
C PHE A 273 6.35 24.28 -11.10
N THR A 274 6.45 25.61 -11.18
CA THR A 274 7.70 26.26 -11.60
C THR A 274 8.74 26.21 -10.47
N GLY A 275 9.98 26.62 -10.76
CA GLY A 275 11.08 26.58 -9.78
C GLY A 275 10.83 27.34 -8.47
N ASP A 276 9.88 28.29 -8.42
CA ASP A 276 9.49 29.02 -7.21
C ASP A 276 8.29 28.42 -6.44
N GLY A 277 7.76 27.27 -6.90
CA GLY A 277 6.60 26.59 -6.31
C GLY A 277 5.24 27.07 -6.84
N SER A 278 5.20 28.08 -7.73
CA SER A 278 3.95 28.52 -8.37
C SER A 278 3.39 27.42 -9.28
N PRO A 279 2.06 27.11 -9.24
CA PRO A 279 1.45 26.15 -10.15
C PRO A 279 1.62 26.54 -11.62
N ALA A 280 2.16 25.63 -12.43
CA ALA A 280 2.33 25.80 -13.88
C ALA A 280 1.13 25.23 -14.65
N TRP A 281 0.77 23.97 -14.35
CA TRP A 281 -0.38 23.27 -14.92
C TRP A 281 -0.77 22.06 -14.05
N GLN A 282 -1.93 21.46 -14.36
CA GLN A 282 -2.39 20.20 -13.78
C GLN A 282 -2.98 19.32 -14.87
N PHE A 283 -2.75 18.00 -14.78
CA PHE A 283 -3.41 17.00 -15.63
C PHE A 283 -4.40 16.19 -14.78
N PRO A 284 -5.72 16.24 -15.07
CA PRO A 284 -6.72 15.57 -14.25
C PRO A 284 -6.70 14.04 -14.44
N PRO A 285 -7.18 13.26 -13.46
CA PRO A 285 -7.48 11.84 -13.66
C PRO A 285 -8.51 11.67 -14.79
N ALA A 286 -8.44 10.54 -15.49
CA ALA A 286 -9.37 10.23 -16.56
C ALA A 286 -10.78 9.90 -15.98
N PRO A 287 -11.88 10.50 -16.47
CA PRO A 287 -13.21 10.28 -15.89
C PRO A 287 -13.63 8.81 -15.85
N GLY A 288 -13.88 8.29 -14.64
CA GLY A 288 -14.25 6.88 -14.42
C GLY A 288 -13.08 5.89 -14.57
N LYS A 289 -11.84 6.39 -14.50
CA LYS A 289 -10.60 5.62 -14.46
C LYS A 289 -9.67 6.22 -13.41
N ASP A 290 -9.94 5.90 -12.15
CA ASP A 290 -9.20 6.36 -10.97
C ASP A 290 -7.87 5.58 -10.84
N ALA A 291 -7.05 5.66 -11.89
CA ALA A 291 -5.80 4.92 -12.04
C ALA A 291 -4.61 5.89 -11.89
N PRO A 292 -4.00 5.99 -10.70
CA PRO A 292 -2.94 6.96 -10.46
C PRO A 292 -1.69 6.65 -11.27
N ALA A 293 -0.93 7.71 -11.61
CA ALA A 293 0.41 7.55 -12.15
C ALA A 293 1.35 7.13 -11.02
N ILE A 294 2.07 6.03 -11.19
CA ILE A 294 2.96 5.41 -10.19
C ILE A 294 4.42 5.72 -10.48
N THR A 295 4.72 6.10 -11.72
CA THR A 295 6.06 6.39 -12.22
C THR A 295 6.00 7.61 -13.14
N LEU A 296 7.02 8.47 -13.04
CA LEU A 296 7.17 9.68 -13.84
C LEU A 296 8.62 9.82 -14.31
N GLN A 297 8.82 10.26 -15.56
CA GLN A 297 10.13 10.63 -16.07
C GLN A 297 10.02 11.88 -16.97
N GLY A 298 10.65 12.98 -16.56
CA GLY A 298 10.86 14.14 -17.41
C GLY A 298 12.10 13.96 -18.29
N ALA A 299 12.00 14.37 -19.56
CA ALA A 299 13.11 14.33 -20.51
C ALA A 299 13.05 15.52 -21.48
N ALA A 300 14.21 15.93 -22.00
CA ALA A 300 14.32 16.89 -23.10
C ALA A 300 15.17 16.29 -24.22
N HIS A 301 14.74 16.48 -25.46
CA HIS A 301 15.47 16.06 -26.66
C HIS A 301 15.35 17.10 -27.76
N LYS A 302 16.48 17.63 -28.22
CA LYS A 302 16.55 18.78 -29.14
C LYS A 302 15.72 19.95 -28.56
N ASP A 303 14.80 20.51 -29.35
CA ASP A 303 13.96 21.65 -28.96
C ASP A 303 12.63 21.24 -28.29
N ALA A 304 12.50 19.99 -27.84
CA ALA A 304 11.27 19.44 -27.25
C ALA A 304 11.50 18.88 -25.83
N ALA A 305 10.46 18.92 -25.00
CA ALA A 305 10.41 18.32 -23.68
C ALA A 305 9.19 17.40 -23.55
N TYR A 306 9.36 16.31 -22.82
CA TYR A 306 8.40 15.23 -22.66
C TYR A 306 8.32 14.80 -21.21
N LEU A 307 7.11 14.61 -20.70
CA LEU A 307 6.86 13.91 -19.45
C LEU A 307 6.21 12.57 -19.76
N LEU A 308 6.88 11.49 -19.41
CA LEU A 308 6.30 10.15 -19.43
C LEU A 308 5.66 9.84 -18.08
N ALA A 309 4.45 9.27 -18.10
CA ALA A 309 3.71 8.89 -16.90
C ALA A 309 3.07 7.50 -17.05
N GLY A 310 3.41 6.59 -16.14
CA GLY A 310 2.89 5.21 -16.11
C GLY A 310 1.76 5.07 -15.10
N LEU A 311 0.57 4.71 -15.57
CA LEU A 311 -0.63 4.60 -14.76
C LEU A 311 -0.86 3.17 -14.30
N GLN A 312 -1.41 3.00 -13.09
CA GLN A 312 -1.78 1.72 -12.48
C GLN A 312 -2.65 0.83 -13.41
N ASP A 313 -3.47 1.42 -14.29
CA ASP A 313 -4.29 0.69 -15.28
C ASP A 313 -3.51 0.16 -16.50
N GLY A 314 -2.18 0.24 -16.47
CA GLY A 314 -1.29 -0.25 -17.53
C GLY A 314 -1.14 0.69 -18.72
N ARG A 315 -1.61 1.94 -18.64
CA ARG A 315 -1.35 2.96 -19.66
C ARG A 315 -0.02 3.67 -19.43
N LEU A 316 0.65 3.99 -20.53
CA LEU A 316 1.73 4.96 -20.61
C LEU A 316 1.21 6.21 -21.33
N LEU A 317 1.38 7.37 -20.71
CA LEU A 317 1.09 8.68 -21.29
C LEU A 317 2.39 9.41 -21.63
N ALA A 318 2.37 10.20 -22.70
CA ALA A 318 3.33 11.27 -22.90
C ALA A 318 2.62 12.63 -22.90
N LEU A 319 3.09 13.53 -22.05
CA LEU A 319 2.63 14.91 -21.95
C LEU A 319 3.71 15.88 -22.44
N GLY A 320 3.28 16.98 -23.05
CA GLY A 320 4.16 18.10 -23.42
C GLY A 320 4.42 19.05 -22.24
N PRO A 321 5.25 20.09 -22.44
CA PRO A 321 5.70 20.98 -21.37
C PRO A 321 4.60 21.86 -20.77
N ALA A 322 3.43 21.99 -21.41
CA ALA A 322 2.27 22.69 -20.90
C ALA A 322 1.19 21.75 -20.32
N GLY A 323 1.50 20.46 -20.15
CA GLY A 323 0.59 19.44 -19.63
C GLY A 323 -0.40 18.90 -20.68
N GLU A 324 -0.18 19.19 -21.96
CA GLU A 324 -0.99 18.70 -23.06
C GLU A 324 -0.71 17.22 -23.36
N LEU A 325 -1.76 16.40 -23.57
CA LEU A 325 -1.59 15.00 -23.94
C LEU A 325 -1.10 14.88 -25.39
N LEU A 326 0.11 14.35 -25.56
CA LEU A 326 0.69 14.07 -26.88
C LEU A 326 0.21 12.71 -27.41
N TRP A 327 0.26 11.68 -26.57
CA TRP A 327 -0.26 10.34 -26.86
C TRP A 327 -0.50 9.51 -25.60
N GLU A 328 -1.37 8.50 -25.71
CA GLU A 328 -1.50 7.40 -24.73
C GLU A 328 -1.37 6.03 -25.41
N ARG A 329 -0.87 5.03 -24.67
CA ARG A 329 -0.81 3.61 -25.08
C ARG A 329 -1.16 2.71 -23.91
N ALA A 330 -1.99 1.69 -24.12
CA ALA A 330 -2.18 0.61 -23.14
C ALA A 330 -1.11 -0.46 -23.37
N VAL A 331 -0.25 -0.70 -22.37
CA VAL A 331 0.96 -1.54 -22.49
C VAL A 331 0.71 -2.98 -22.05
N GLY A 332 0.00 -3.17 -20.93
CA GLY A 332 -0.29 -4.47 -20.34
C GLY A 332 -1.08 -4.31 -19.04
N GLN A 333 -0.83 -5.17 -18.05
CA GLN A 333 -1.41 -5.05 -16.70
C GLN A 333 -0.41 -4.42 -15.73
N GLY A 334 -0.94 -3.59 -14.81
CA GLY A 334 -0.16 -2.83 -13.84
C GLY A 334 0.69 -1.71 -14.46
N ALA A 335 1.14 -0.78 -13.62
CA ALA A 335 1.94 0.35 -14.09
C ALA A 335 3.16 -0.13 -14.91
N PRO A 336 3.35 0.39 -16.14
CA PRO A 336 4.48 0.02 -16.97
C PRO A 336 5.78 0.50 -16.33
N VAL A 337 6.86 -0.23 -16.63
CA VAL A 337 8.22 0.13 -16.25
C VAL A 337 9.01 0.37 -17.52
N TRP A 338 9.87 1.38 -17.55
CA TRP A 338 10.57 1.74 -18.77
C TRP A 338 11.92 2.41 -18.49
N ASP A 339 12.71 2.52 -19.55
CA ASP A 339 13.83 3.44 -19.63
C ASP A 339 13.78 4.22 -20.96
N LEU A 340 14.40 5.40 -20.97
CA LEU A 340 14.51 6.27 -22.14
C LEU A 340 15.98 6.30 -22.59
N ALA A 341 16.27 5.66 -23.71
CA ALA A 341 17.64 5.50 -24.18
C ALA A 341 17.75 5.42 -25.70
N ASP A 342 18.90 5.83 -26.21
CA ASP A 342 19.32 5.62 -27.60
C ASP A 342 19.80 4.17 -27.73
N VAL A 343 18.92 3.30 -28.26
CA VAL A 343 19.14 1.84 -28.35
C VAL A 343 18.99 1.31 -29.79
N ALA A 344 18.35 2.07 -30.67
CA ALA A 344 18.27 1.78 -32.09
C ALA A 344 19.01 2.85 -32.91
N ALA A 345 19.32 2.55 -34.18
CA ALA A 345 19.96 3.51 -35.10
C ALA A 345 18.97 4.59 -35.61
N SER A 346 18.19 5.19 -34.71
CA SER A 346 17.14 6.18 -35.01
C SER A 346 17.54 7.60 -34.55
N PRO A 347 16.91 8.67 -35.08
CA PRO A 347 17.31 10.04 -34.80
C PRO A 347 16.78 10.60 -33.45
N GLY A 348 16.85 9.82 -32.37
CA GLY A 348 16.49 10.21 -31.01
C GLY A 348 16.31 9.01 -30.08
N PRO A 349 16.21 9.21 -28.76
CA PRO A 349 16.05 8.09 -27.84
C PRO A 349 14.69 7.41 -28.05
N GLU A 350 14.67 6.10 -27.85
CA GLU A 350 13.47 5.29 -27.77
C GLU A 350 13.04 5.06 -26.31
N ILE A 351 11.80 4.61 -26.14
CA ILE A 351 11.23 4.22 -24.86
C ILE A 351 11.15 2.69 -24.83
N ALA A 352 12.01 2.05 -24.05
CA ALA A 352 11.97 0.60 -23.85
C ALA A 352 11.01 0.30 -22.68
N VAL A 353 9.87 -0.32 -22.95
CA VAL A 353 8.75 -0.46 -21.99
C VAL A 353 8.45 -1.93 -21.69
N GLY A 354 8.51 -2.31 -20.42
CA GLY A 354 8.09 -3.60 -19.87
C GLY A 354 6.70 -3.54 -19.24
N SER A 355 5.96 -4.66 -19.35
CA SER A 355 4.62 -4.85 -18.77
C SER A 355 4.57 -6.06 -17.83
N GLY A 356 3.64 -6.00 -16.86
CA GLY A 356 3.33 -7.09 -15.95
C GLY A 356 2.07 -7.88 -16.33
N GLY A 357 1.62 -8.69 -15.38
CA GLY A 357 0.45 -9.57 -15.51
C GLY A 357 0.72 -10.91 -16.21
N ASP A 358 -0.35 -11.62 -16.56
CA ASP A 358 -0.29 -12.97 -17.15
C ASP A 358 0.14 -12.98 -18.63
N GLU A 359 0.16 -11.81 -19.29
CA GLU A 359 0.63 -11.64 -20.66
C GLU A 359 1.84 -10.68 -20.76
N PRO A 360 2.96 -10.97 -20.07
CA PRO A 360 4.06 -10.03 -19.94
C PRO A 360 4.77 -9.82 -21.28
N SER A 361 5.17 -8.58 -21.52
CA SER A 361 5.82 -8.19 -22.78
C SER A 361 6.81 -7.05 -22.60
N LEU A 362 7.83 -7.03 -23.47
CA LEU A 362 8.75 -5.93 -23.68
C LEU A 362 8.45 -5.32 -25.05
N ALA A 363 8.46 -4.00 -25.15
CA ALA A 363 8.25 -3.27 -26.39
C ALA A 363 9.20 -2.07 -26.48
N LEU A 364 9.44 -1.62 -27.70
CA LEU A 364 10.21 -0.40 -27.97
C LEU A 364 9.33 0.60 -28.71
N PHE A 365 9.16 1.80 -28.16
CA PHE A 365 8.37 2.87 -28.76
C PHE A 365 9.27 4.03 -29.20
N SER A 366 8.89 4.74 -30.27
CA SER A 366 9.41 6.07 -30.56
C SER A 366 8.94 7.08 -29.50
N LEU A 367 9.61 8.23 -29.37
CA LEU A 367 9.10 9.38 -28.59
C LEU A 367 7.71 9.87 -29.05
N GLN A 368 7.29 9.53 -30.28
CA GLN A 368 5.98 9.84 -30.84
C GLN A 368 4.91 8.76 -30.52
N GLY A 369 5.31 7.70 -29.80
CA GLY A 369 4.44 6.61 -29.38
C GLY A 369 4.20 5.56 -30.46
N ASP A 370 5.00 5.54 -31.53
CA ASP A 370 4.93 4.48 -32.55
C ASP A 370 5.60 3.23 -31.99
N VAL A 371 4.93 2.07 -32.10
CA VAL A 371 5.49 0.80 -31.62
C VAL A 371 6.42 0.24 -32.68
N LEU A 372 7.72 0.19 -32.39
CA LEU A 372 8.74 -0.32 -33.29
C LEU A 372 8.74 -1.85 -33.30
N TRP A 373 8.66 -2.47 -32.12
CA TRP A 373 8.48 -3.91 -31.94
C TRP A 373 7.87 -4.23 -30.58
N ARG A 374 7.39 -5.48 -30.41
CA ARG A 374 6.87 -6.02 -29.14
C ARG A 374 7.07 -7.53 -29.06
N VAL A 375 7.76 -8.00 -28.03
CA VAL A 375 8.04 -9.42 -27.78
C VAL A 375 7.45 -9.89 -26.44
N ALA A 376 7.18 -11.18 -26.33
CA ALA A 376 6.78 -11.83 -25.09
C ALA A 376 7.97 -11.99 -24.14
N LEU A 377 7.73 -11.80 -22.85
CA LEU A 377 8.67 -12.11 -21.77
C LEU A 377 8.34 -13.45 -21.12
N THR A 378 9.29 -14.02 -20.39
CA THR A 378 9.09 -15.26 -19.62
C THR A 378 8.31 -15.05 -18.32
N ALA A 379 8.40 -13.85 -17.73
CA ALA A 379 7.65 -13.41 -16.56
C ALA A 379 7.42 -11.88 -16.60
N ALA A 380 6.62 -11.34 -15.68
CA ALA A 380 6.36 -9.91 -15.57
C ALA A 380 7.64 -9.09 -15.42
N ALA A 381 7.83 -8.08 -16.28
CA ALA A 381 8.91 -7.11 -16.11
C ALA A 381 8.61 -6.20 -14.92
N ASN A 382 9.50 -6.15 -13.94
CA ASN A 382 9.44 -5.21 -12.82
C ASN A 382 10.48 -4.10 -12.93
N ALA A 383 11.49 -4.25 -13.79
CA ALA A 383 12.42 -3.20 -14.16
C ALA A 383 12.82 -3.31 -15.63
N VAL A 384 13.10 -2.16 -16.26
CA VAL A 384 13.77 -2.08 -17.56
C VAL A 384 14.85 -1.01 -17.44
N VAL A 385 16.03 -1.26 -18.00
CA VAL A 385 17.11 -0.27 -18.14
C VAL A 385 17.92 -0.57 -19.39
N ALA A 386 18.49 0.46 -20.01
CA ALA A 386 19.38 0.31 -21.16
C ALA A 386 20.85 0.62 -20.81
N ALA A 387 21.76 -0.28 -21.19
CA ALA A 387 23.19 -0.16 -20.93
C ALA A 387 24.00 -0.82 -22.05
N ASP A 388 25.22 -0.33 -22.28
CA ASP A 388 26.23 -0.95 -23.16
C ASP A 388 26.87 -2.10 -22.38
N LEU A 389 26.33 -3.33 -22.53
CA LEU A 389 26.67 -4.45 -21.65
C LEU A 389 27.95 -5.17 -22.08
N ASP A 390 28.28 -5.18 -23.38
CA ASP A 390 29.49 -5.80 -23.92
C ASP A 390 30.60 -4.80 -24.32
N GLY A 391 30.33 -3.49 -24.24
CA GLY A 391 31.32 -2.45 -24.51
C GLY A 391 31.51 -2.15 -26.00
N ASP A 392 30.57 -2.55 -26.87
CA ASP A 392 30.65 -2.29 -28.30
C ASP A 392 30.21 -0.86 -28.69
N GLY A 393 29.63 -0.11 -27.75
CA GLY A 393 29.16 1.27 -27.92
C GLY A 393 27.70 1.40 -28.31
N THR A 394 27.00 0.29 -28.54
CA THR A 394 25.53 0.22 -28.60
C THR A 394 24.95 -0.09 -27.22
N ARG A 395 23.62 -0.13 -27.08
CA ARG A 395 22.98 -0.38 -25.78
C ARG A 395 21.97 -1.51 -25.87
N GLU A 396 22.14 -2.51 -25.01
CA GLU A 396 21.14 -3.53 -24.75
C GLU A 396 20.03 -3.00 -23.87
N ILE A 397 18.83 -3.52 -24.08
CA ILE A 397 17.71 -3.37 -23.16
C ILE A 397 17.72 -4.56 -22.20
N ALA A 398 17.93 -4.32 -20.92
CA ALA A 398 17.85 -5.32 -19.87
C ALA A 398 16.49 -5.25 -19.14
N ALA A 399 15.77 -6.36 -19.10
CA ALA A 399 14.50 -6.52 -18.39
C ALA A 399 14.70 -7.38 -17.12
N GLY A 400 14.42 -6.80 -15.96
CA GLY A 400 14.42 -7.49 -14.66
C GLY A 400 13.04 -8.05 -14.37
N LEU A 401 12.96 -9.36 -14.16
CA LEU A 401 11.70 -10.11 -14.16
C LEU A 401 11.29 -10.62 -12.77
N ALA A 402 9.99 -10.85 -12.61
CA ALA A 402 9.37 -11.35 -11.39
C ALA A 402 9.80 -12.78 -11.01
N ASP A 403 10.19 -13.63 -11.96
CA ASP A 403 10.76 -14.95 -11.66
C ASP A 403 12.22 -14.89 -11.14
N GLY A 404 12.83 -13.70 -11.21
CA GLY A 404 14.20 -13.44 -10.77
C GLY A 404 15.25 -13.52 -11.87
N ARG A 405 14.84 -13.55 -13.14
CA ARG A 405 15.74 -13.36 -14.29
C ARG A 405 16.07 -11.90 -14.56
N VAL A 406 17.19 -11.69 -15.22
CA VAL A 406 17.49 -10.51 -16.02
C VAL A 406 17.75 -10.98 -17.45
N GLU A 407 16.90 -10.58 -18.38
CA GLU A 407 16.96 -10.93 -19.81
C GLU A 407 17.41 -9.70 -20.62
N ALA A 408 18.37 -9.87 -21.54
CA ALA A 408 18.95 -8.78 -22.34
C ALA A 408 18.61 -8.92 -23.83
N TYR A 409 18.30 -7.78 -24.46
CA TYR A 409 17.82 -7.69 -25.84
C TYR A 409 18.59 -6.63 -26.64
N ASP A 410 18.75 -6.87 -27.95
CA ASP A 410 19.22 -5.85 -28.89
C ASP A 410 18.13 -4.78 -29.15
N GLY A 411 18.51 -3.66 -29.79
CA GLY A 411 17.58 -2.60 -30.20
C GLY A 411 16.50 -3.04 -31.20
N ALA A 412 16.57 -4.25 -31.74
CA ALA A 412 15.56 -4.86 -32.61
C ALA A 412 14.65 -5.88 -31.88
N GLY A 413 14.81 -6.05 -30.55
CA GLY A 413 13.99 -6.92 -29.72
C GLY A 413 14.42 -8.39 -29.73
N ARG A 414 15.62 -8.71 -30.22
CA ARG A 414 16.15 -10.08 -30.19
C ARG A 414 16.85 -10.36 -28.87
N MET A 415 16.57 -11.51 -28.29
CA MET A 415 17.15 -11.94 -27.02
C MET A 415 18.62 -12.31 -27.23
N ARG A 416 19.54 -11.59 -26.58
CA ARG A 416 20.99 -11.84 -26.64
C ARG A 416 21.46 -12.77 -25.52
N GLY A 417 20.88 -12.68 -24.33
CA GLY A 417 21.30 -13.46 -23.17
C GLY A 417 20.39 -13.30 -21.95
N ALA A 418 20.65 -14.09 -20.91
CA ALA A 418 19.95 -14.01 -19.63
C ALA A 418 20.81 -14.51 -18.47
N VAL A 419 20.58 -13.97 -17.27
CA VAL A 419 21.13 -14.46 -16.00
C VAL A 419 20.06 -14.49 -14.93
N HIS A 420 20.16 -15.40 -13.96
CA HIS A 420 19.20 -15.52 -12.87
C HIS A 420 19.77 -14.94 -11.57
N ALA A 421 19.14 -13.90 -11.01
CA ALA A 421 19.54 -13.26 -9.75
C ALA A 421 19.02 -14.01 -8.51
N GLY A 422 17.98 -14.84 -8.69
CA GLY A 422 17.53 -15.88 -7.74
C GLY A 422 16.27 -15.53 -6.97
N LEU A 423 16.00 -14.23 -6.81
CA LEU A 423 14.78 -13.65 -6.26
C LEU A 423 14.19 -12.66 -7.28
N PRO A 424 12.88 -12.30 -7.18
CA PRO A 424 12.24 -11.33 -8.07
C PRO A 424 13.05 -10.03 -8.22
N VAL A 425 13.47 -9.70 -9.44
CA VAL A 425 14.27 -8.51 -9.72
C VAL A 425 13.33 -7.33 -9.91
N TRP A 426 13.19 -6.48 -8.89
CA TRP A 426 12.21 -5.37 -8.88
C TRP A 426 12.83 -4.00 -9.19
N ARG A 427 14.17 -3.88 -9.24
CA ARG A 427 14.88 -2.70 -9.76
C ARG A 427 16.17 -3.08 -10.47
N LEU A 428 16.45 -2.37 -11.57
CA LEU A 428 17.73 -2.32 -12.25
C LEU A 428 18.24 -0.88 -12.24
N ALA A 429 19.56 -0.69 -12.24
CA ALA A 429 20.21 0.59 -12.50
C ALA A 429 21.49 0.37 -13.31
N ALA A 430 21.64 1.06 -14.44
CA ALA A 430 22.84 1.00 -15.27
C ALA A 430 24.02 1.71 -14.58
N ALA A 431 25.23 1.20 -14.82
CA ALA A 431 26.49 1.77 -14.40
C ALA A 431 27.21 2.47 -15.56
N ALA A 432 28.09 3.42 -15.24
CA ALA A 432 28.88 4.13 -16.24
C ALA A 432 29.97 3.25 -16.88
N ASP A 433 30.20 2.05 -16.33
CA ASP A 433 31.15 1.05 -16.81
C ASP A 433 30.48 -0.15 -17.53
N GLY A 434 29.25 0.04 -18.03
CA GLY A 434 28.51 -0.98 -18.79
C GLY A 434 27.86 -2.07 -17.94
N SER A 435 28.07 -2.08 -16.62
CA SER A 435 27.44 -3.07 -15.74
C SER A 435 26.05 -2.64 -15.25
N LEU A 436 25.31 -3.57 -14.63
CA LEU A 436 24.03 -3.28 -13.98
C LEU A 436 24.10 -3.56 -12.47
N LEU A 437 23.47 -2.72 -11.67
CA LEU A 437 23.00 -3.08 -10.33
C LEU A 437 21.60 -3.68 -10.46
N ALA A 438 21.40 -4.91 -9.97
CA ALA A 438 20.10 -5.57 -9.89
C ALA A 438 19.71 -5.78 -8.43
N LEU A 439 18.51 -5.34 -8.05
CA LEU A 439 17.93 -5.57 -6.73
C LEU A 439 16.89 -6.69 -6.83
N ALA A 440 17.24 -7.83 -6.25
CA ALA A 440 16.50 -9.07 -6.22
C ALA A 440 15.98 -9.32 -4.80
N ASP A 441 14.85 -8.68 -4.47
CA ASP A 441 14.24 -8.67 -3.13
C ASP A 441 15.24 -8.30 -2.01
N VAL A 442 15.72 -9.25 -1.20
CA VAL A 442 16.70 -9.01 -0.11
C VAL A 442 18.16 -9.02 -0.55
N VAL A 443 18.45 -9.30 -1.84
CA VAL A 443 19.80 -9.47 -2.38
C VAL A 443 20.06 -8.43 -3.47
N ALA A 444 21.24 -7.81 -3.48
CA ALA A 444 21.72 -7.04 -4.64
C ALA A 444 22.82 -7.78 -5.38
N TRP A 445 22.85 -7.64 -6.70
CA TRP A 445 23.89 -8.16 -7.56
C TRP A 445 24.45 -7.07 -8.46
N ARG A 446 25.74 -7.15 -8.78
CA ARG A 446 26.27 -6.56 -10.02
C ARG A 446 26.22 -7.60 -11.13
N ILE A 447 25.65 -7.23 -12.28
CA ILE A 447 25.61 -8.04 -13.50
C ILE A 447 26.56 -7.41 -14.53
N VAL A 448 27.31 -8.24 -15.24
CA VAL A 448 28.27 -7.84 -16.29
C VAL A 448 28.08 -8.67 -17.56
N GLY A 449 28.37 -8.09 -18.72
CA GLY A 449 28.35 -8.77 -20.04
C GLY A 449 29.57 -9.65 -20.31
N GLU A 450 30.03 -10.40 -19.31
CA GLU A 450 31.18 -11.29 -19.41
C GLU A 450 30.82 -12.73 -18.99
N ALA A 451 31.61 -13.71 -19.46
CA ALA A 451 31.49 -15.09 -19.04
C ALA A 451 31.93 -15.27 -17.57
N GLY A 452 31.04 -15.79 -16.72
CA GLY A 452 31.27 -15.90 -15.29
C GLY A 452 30.25 -16.78 -14.58
N GLN A 453 30.04 -16.57 -13.28
CA GLN A 453 29.03 -17.30 -12.51
C GLN A 453 27.63 -16.86 -12.91
N THR A 454 26.76 -17.80 -13.22
CA THR A 454 25.31 -17.57 -13.32
C THR A 454 24.64 -18.08 -12.04
N GLY A 455 23.61 -17.37 -11.59
CA GLY A 455 22.75 -17.86 -10.51
C GLY A 455 21.67 -18.82 -11.03
N GLY A 456 20.79 -19.22 -10.13
CA GLY A 456 19.55 -19.94 -10.41
C GLY A 456 18.46 -19.49 -9.45
N ALA A 457 17.21 -19.93 -9.66
CA ALA A 457 16.10 -19.66 -8.74
C ALA A 457 16.48 -20.08 -7.32
N TRP A 458 16.40 -19.14 -6.36
CA TRP A 458 16.75 -19.41 -4.97
C TRP A 458 15.69 -20.30 -4.34
N LEU A 459 14.43 -19.99 -4.63
CA LEU A 459 13.24 -20.77 -4.28
C LEU A 459 12.46 -21.05 -5.58
N PRO A 460 12.57 -22.24 -6.19
CA PRO A 460 11.70 -22.58 -7.31
C PRO A 460 10.25 -22.66 -6.79
N PRO A 461 9.31 -21.87 -7.33
CA PRO A 461 7.92 -21.94 -6.90
C PRO A 461 7.33 -23.33 -7.20
N PRO A 462 6.40 -23.83 -6.38
CA PRO A 462 5.62 -25.02 -6.73
C PRO A 462 4.76 -24.75 -7.97
N ALA A 463 4.24 -25.80 -8.60
CA ALA A 463 3.24 -25.64 -9.64
C ALA A 463 1.99 -24.98 -9.04
N THR A 464 1.58 -23.84 -9.63
CA THR A 464 0.38 -23.09 -9.26
C THR A 464 -0.60 -23.04 -10.42
N ILE A 465 -1.86 -22.78 -10.09
CA ILE A 465 -2.94 -22.59 -11.04
C ILE A 465 -2.97 -21.11 -11.46
N PRO A 466 -2.87 -20.79 -12.77
CA PRO A 466 -3.07 -19.43 -13.26
C PRO A 466 -4.44 -18.86 -12.89
N ASP A 467 -4.47 -17.59 -12.49
CA ASP A 467 -5.64 -16.92 -11.90
C ASP A 467 -6.91 -17.07 -12.77
N ALA A 468 -6.77 -17.02 -14.10
CA ALA A 468 -7.87 -17.10 -15.06
C ALA A 468 -8.25 -18.52 -15.53
N SER A 469 -7.53 -19.58 -15.13
CA SER A 469 -7.69 -20.92 -15.73
C SER A 469 -8.60 -21.89 -14.99
N TRP A 470 -9.20 -21.48 -13.86
CA TRP A 470 -9.99 -22.38 -13.02
C TRP A 470 -11.32 -21.75 -12.56
N SER A 471 -12.24 -22.61 -12.14
CA SER A 471 -13.52 -22.22 -11.55
C SER A 471 -13.85 -23.10 -10.36
N LEU A 472 -14.64 -22.56 -9.43
CA LEU A 472 -15.09 -23.26 -8.24
C LEU A 472 -15.76 -24.60 -8.63
N PRO A 473 -15.35 -25.75 -8.08
CA PRO A 473 -15.95 -27.04 -8.42
C PRO A 473 -17.41 -27.13 -7.98
N ALA A 474 -18.27 -27.66 -8.85
CA ALA A 474 -19.69 -27.83 -8.57
C ALA A 474 -19.93 -28.69 -7.32
N GLY A 475 -20.81 -28.23 -6.43
CA GLY A 475 -21.10 -28.82 -5.13
C GLY A 475 -20.28 -28.25 -3.97
N THR A 476 -19.41 -27.26 -4.22
CA THR A 476 -18.66 -26.51 -3.19
C THR A 476 -19.20 -25.08 -2.96
N GLU A 477 -20.27 -24.71 -3.68
CA GLU A 477 -21.07 -23.51 -3.42
C GLU A 477 -21.91 -23.66 -2.13
N ALA A 478 -22.36 -22.54 -1.57
CA ALA A 478 -23.30 -22.56 -0.44
C ALA A 478 -24.66 -23.15 -0.86
N ARG A 479 -25.20 -24.07 -0.05
CA ARG A 479 -26.55 -24.62 -0.23
C ARG A 479 -27.60 -23.71 0.42
N ASP A 480 -28.87 -23.85 0.04
CA ASP A 480 -29.96 -23.11 0.70
C ASP A 480 -30.00 -23.42 2.22
N GLY A 481 -29.98 -22.37 3.06
CA GLY A 481 -29.86 -22.49 4.51
C GLY A 481 -28.46 -22.85 5.06
N GLU A 482 -27.43 -22.90 4.22
CA GLU A 482 -26.03 -23.14 4.60
C GLU A 482 -25.18 -21.89 4.39
N ALA A 483 -24.30 -21.56 5.35
CA ALA A 483 -23.28 -20.53 5.19
C ALA A 483 -21.92 -21.19 4.89
N VAL A 484 -21.10 -20.52 4.08
CA VAL A 484 -19.70 -20.90 3.85
C VAL A 484 -18.78 -19.86 4.44
N LEU A 485 -18.02 -20.23 5.46
CA LEU A 485 -17.06 -19.36 6.12
C LEU A 485 -15.69 -19.57 5.46
N ALA A 486 -15.12 -18.53 4.86
CA ALA A 486 -13.83 -18.55 4.20
C ALA A 486 -12.81 -17.79 5.06
N PHE A 487 -11.84 -18.49 5.65
CA PHE A 487 -10.78 -17.90 6.47
C PHE A 487 -9.46 -17.88 5.72
N LEU A 488 -8.79 -16.73 5.78
CA LEU A 488 -7.43 -16.50 5.31
C LEU A 488 -6.47 -16.41 6.48
N GLY A 489 -5.18 -16.63 6.17
CA GLY A 489 -4.05 -16.35 7.05
C GLY A 489 -3.79 -14.87 7.30
N ASP A 490 -2.55 -14.57 7.68
CA ASP A 490 -2.10 -13.22 8.02
C ASP A 490 -1.98 -12.30 6.78
N VAL A 491 -2.50 -11.08 6.88
CA VAL A 491 -2.54 -10.08 5.81
C VAL A 491 -1.84 -8.80 6.27
N ALA A 492 -0.75 -8.44 5.60
CA ALA A 492 0.08 -7.28 5.90
C ALA A 492 0.34 -6.44 4.62
N PRO A 493 -0.49 -5.45 4.26
CA PRO A 493 -0.29 -4.61 3.06
C PRO A 493 0.91 -3.64 3.08
N GLY A 494 1.79 -3.68 4.08
CA GLY A 494 2.93 -2.76 4.20
C GLY A 494 4.13 -3.13 3.32
N ARG A 495 5.29 -2.54 3.61
CA ARG A 495 6.59 -3.00 3.08
C ARG A 495 6.61 -3.12 1.54
N SER A 496 7.02 -4.26 0.97
CA SER A 496 7.10 -4.45 -0.48
C SER A 496 5.74 -4.69 -1.15
N MET A 497 4.74 -5.15 -0.38
CA MET A 497 3.35 -5.31 -0.83
C MET A 497 2.78 -3.97 -1.28
N GLU A 498 3.09 -2.88 -0.57
CA GLU A 498 2.65 -1.53 -0.94
C GLU A 498 3.08 -1.12 -2.36
N PHE A 499 4.29 -1.48 -2.80
CA PHE A 499 4.73 -1.22 -4.18
C PHE A 499 3.92 -2.01 -5.21
N GLN A 500 3.55 -3.25 -4.91
CA GLN A 500 2.72 -4.07 -5.81
C GLN A 500 1.26 -3.58 -5.84
N LEU A 501 0.73 -3.14 -4.69
CA LEU A 501 -0.58 -2.51 -4.54
C LEU A 501 -0.66 -1.20 -5.35
N LEU A 502 0.36 -0.33 -5.21
CA LEU A 502 0.51 0.86 -6.04
C LEU A 502 0.56 0.50 -7.52
N ARG A 503 1.31 -0.54 -7.89
CA ARG A 503 1.49 -0.94 -9.29
C ARG A 503 0.26 -1.55 -9.94
N TYR A 504 -0.44 -2.47 -9.28
CA TYR A 504 -1.49 -3.30 -9.89
C TYR A 504 -2.91 -3.03 -9.38
N GLY A 505 -3.07 -2.25 -8.31
CA GLY A 505 -4.36 -1.89 -7.73
C GLY A 505 -4.90 -2.91 -6.70
N PRO A 506 -5.96 -2.53 -5.96
CA PRO A 506 -6.42 -3.24 -4.77
C PRO A 506 -7.03 -4.62 -5.04
N GLN A 507 -7.44 -4.94 -6.27
CA GLN A 507 -7.97 -6.25 -6.65
C GLN A 507 -6.87 -7.29 -6.89
N HIS A 508 -5.64 -6.86 -7.21
CA HIS A 508 -4.57 -7.74 -7.68
C HIS A 508 -4.20 -8.90 -6.74
N PRO A 509 -4.10 -8.71 -5.40
CA PRO A 509 -3.77 -9.81 -4.48
C PRO A 509 -4.74 -10.99 -4.55
N TRP A 510 -6.01 -10.72 -4.88
CA TRP A 510 -7.10 -11.67 -4.70
C TRP A 510 -7.52 -12.42 -5.96
N ALA A 511 -6.92 -12.11 -7.11
CA ALA A 511 -7.34 -12.67 -8.40
C ALA A 511 -7.39 -14.21 -8.40
N GLY A 512 -6.34 -14.88 -7.90
CA GLY A 512 -6.26 -16.34 -7.81
C GLY A 512 -7.22 -16.99 -6.81
N LEU A 513 -7.73 -16.23 -5.82
CA LEU A 513 -8.62 -16.72 -4.75
C LEU A 513 -10.07 -16.22 -4.85
N ALA A 514 -10.38 -15.30 -5.76
CA ALA A 514 -11.69 -14.66 -5.86
C ALA A 514 -12.89 -15.65 -5.90
N PRO A 515 -12.83 -16.81 -6.59
CA PRO A 515 -13.91 -17.81 -6.55
C PRO A 515 -14.12 -18.48 -5.18
N LEU A 516 -13.16 -18.40 -4.25
CA LEU A 516 -13.24 -18.92 -2.89
C LEU A 516 -13.72 -17.89 -1.86
N LEU A 517 -13.59 -16.60 -2.17
CA LEU A 517 -13.90 -15.49 -1.27
C LEU A 517 -15.26 -14.83 -1.58
N ALA A 518 -15.71 -14.88 -2.83
CA ALA A 518 -16.97 -14.28 -3.27
C ALA A 518 -18.11 -15.31 -3.44
N GLY A 519 -19.35 -14.85 -3.30
CA GLY A 519 -20.57 -15.62 -3.60
C GLY A 519 -21.71 -15.33 -2.62
N ASP A 520 -22.95 -15.54 -3.06
CA ASP A 520 -24.10 -15.51 -2.15
C ASP A 520 -23.93 -16.62 -1.09
N GLY A 521 -24.02 -16.26 0.19
CA GLY A 521 -23.85 -17.19 1.31
C GLY A 521 -22.40 -17.42 1.77
N VAL A 522 -21.42 -16.69 1.22
CA VAL A 522 -20.02 -16.72 1.69
C VAL A 522 -19.78 -15.63 2.75
N LEU A 523 -18.97 -15.94 3.77
CA LEU A 523 -18.44 -15.00 4.76
C LEU A 523 -16.90 -15.08 4.78
N ALA A 524 -16.22 -14.10 4.19
CA ALA A 524 -14.76 -14.04 4.13
C ALA A 524 -14.14 -13.28 5.31
N VAL A 525 -13.11 -13.85 5.93
CA VAL A 525 -12.49 -13.36 7.18
C VAL A 525 -10.97 -13.49 7.11
N ALA A 526 -10.23 -12.48 7.57
CA ALA A 526 -8.76 -12.49 7.61
C ALA A 526 -8.22 -11.84 8.89
N ASN A 527 -6.95 -12.09 9.24
CA ASN A 527 -6.24 -11.31 10.26
C ASN A 527 -5.42 -10.21 9.57
N LEU A 528 -5.67 -8.96 9.94
CA LEU A 528 -4.91 -7.80 9.44
C LEU A 528 -3.74 -7.54 10.39
N GLU A 529 -2.58 -8.11 10.07
CA GLU A 529 -1.36 -8.04 10.89
C GLU A 529 -0.53 -6.79 10.54
N SER A 530 -1.18 -5.63 10.53
CA SER A 530 -0.53 -4.34 10.25
C SER A 530 -1.40 -3.17 10.69
N VAL A 531 -0.78 -1.99 10.75
CA VAL A 531 -1.47 -0.72 10.99
C VAL A 531 -1.78 -0.02 9.65
N LEU A 532 -3.01 0.45 9.48
CA LEU A 532 -3.45 1.29 8.36
C LEU A 532 -3.43 2.75 8.82
N SER A 533 -2.26 3.41 8.75
CA SER A 533 -2.05 4.71 9.37
C SER A 533 -0.98 5.56 8.67
N SER A 534 -1.13 6.88 8.76
CA SER A 534 -0.12 7.89 8.42
C SER A 534 0.34 8.69 9.65
N GLN A 535 -0.09 8.29 10.85
CA GLN A 535 0.08 8.95 12.15
C GLN A 535 0.80 8.04 13.15
N GLY A 536 1.02 8.55 14.37
CA GLY A 536 1.69 7.85 15.46
C GLY A 536 3.21 7.69 15.30
N PRO A 537 3.99 7.70 16.39
CA PRO A 537 5.38 7.30 16.36
C PRO A 537 5.51 5.77 16.30
N ALA A 538 6.44 5.26 15.50
CA ALA A 538 6.76 3.83 15.47
C ALA A 538 7.29 3.34 16.84
N LEU A 539 6.84 2.16 17.27
CA LEU A 539 7.40 1.49 18.44
C LEU A 539 8.87 1.09 18.23
N SER A 540 9.65 1.11 19.32
CA SER A 540 11.06 0.75 19.32
C SER A 540 11.28 -0.78 19.33
N LYS A 541 10.74 -1.48 18.34
CA LYS A 541 10.89 -2.94 18.15
C LYS A 541 11.52 -3.28 16.78
N PRO A 542 11.95 -4.53 16.52
CA PRO A 542 12.67 -4.88 15.29
C PRO A 542 11.85 -4.62 14.01
N TYR A 543 10.60 -5.08 14.00
CA TYR A 543 9.68 -5.01 12.86
C TYR A 543 8.47 -4.15 13.22
N VAL A 544 8.20 -3.13 12.42
CA VAL A 544 6.96 -2.35 12.48
C VAL A 544 6.31 -2.38 11.09
N ILE A 545 5.00 -2.66 11.04
CA ILE A 545 4.28 -2.93 9.79
C ILE A 545 3.16 -1.91 9.63
N ARG A 546 3.36 -1.00 8.67
CA ARG A 546 2.40 0.07 8.35
C ARG A 546 2.26 0.25 6.84
N ALA A 547 1.01 0.40 6.42
CA ALA A 547 0.60 0.80 5.09
C ALA A 547 -0.25 2.08 5.18
N HIS A 548 -0.34 2.83 4.08
CA HIS A 548 -1.21 3.99 4.03
C HIS A 548 -2.69 3.56 4.24
N PRO A 549 -3.56 4.35 4.91
CA PRO A 549 -4.98 3.99 5.10
C PRO A 549 -5.74 3.56 3.84
N LEU A 550 -5.45 4.18 2.69
CA LEU A 550 -6.02 3.82 1.39
C LEU A 550 -5.70 2.37 0.96
N MET A 551 -4.62 1.76 1.47
CA MET A 551 -4.33 0.35 1.21
C MET A 551 -5.35 -0.59 1.88
N GLY A 552 -6.19 -0.09 2.79
CA GLY A 552 -7.35 -0.84 3.29
C GLY A 552 -8.34 -1.24 2.18
N GLU A 553 -8.39 -0.50 1.06
CA GLU A 553 -9.28 -0.79 -0.07
C GLU A 553 -9.09 -2.20 -0.65
N MET A 554 -7.88 -2.79 -0.58
CA MET A 554 -7.69 -4.17 -1.01
C MET A 554 -8.50 -5.17 -0.17
N LEU A 555 -8.76 -4.91 1.11
CA LEU A 555 -9.56 -5.80 1.95
C LEU A 555 -11.01 -5.87 1.46
N ALA A 556 -11.59 -4.71 1.12
CA ALA A 556 -12.93 -4.63 0.52
C ALA A 556 -12.96 -5.20 -0.91
N ALA A 557 -11.92 -4.95 -1.71
CA ALA A 557 -11.79 -5.47 -3.07
C ALA A 557 -11.66 -7.01 -3.12
N GLY A 558 -11.10 -7.63 -2.08
CA GLY A 558 -11.06 -9.08 -1.90
C GLY A 558 -12.37 -9.72 -1.44
N GLY A 559 -13.40 -8.91 -1.16
CA GLY A 559 -14.70 -9.39 -0.68
C GLY A 559 -14.74 -9.75 0.81
N LEU A 560 -13.76 -9.32 1.61
CA LEU A 560 -13.74 -9.58 3.05
C LEU A 560 -14.95 -8.95 3.76
N ASN A 561 -15.42 -9.59 4.83
CA ASN A 561 -16.61 -9.19 5.57
C ASN A 561 -16.36 -8.95 7.05
N VAL A 562 -15.28 -9.52 7.62
CA VAL A 562 -14.81 -9.26 8.99
C VAL A 562 -13.29 -9.33 8.98
N VAL A 563 -12.63 -8.46 9.74
CA VAL A 563 -11.17 -8.53 9.96
C VAL A 563 -10.83 -8.60 11.44
N SER A 564 -9.85 -9.44 11.77
CA SER A 564 -9.22 -9.44 13.10
C SER A 564 -8.12 -8.39 13.18
N LEU A 565 -8.10 -7.64 14.29
CA LEU A 565 -6.96 -6.83 14.73
C LEU A 565 -6.37 -7.33 16.06
N ALA A 566 -6.83 -8.48 16.58
CA ALA A 566 -6.23 -9.08 17.77
C ALA A 566 -4.89 -9.77 17.41
N ASN A 567 -3.83 -8.97 17.24
CA ASN A 567 -2.47 -9.44 16.93
C ASN A 567 -1.39 -8.52 17.52
N ASN A 568 -0.12 -8.96 17.45
CA ASN A 568 1.04 -8.22 17.99
C ASN A 568 1.48 -7.01 17.14
N HIS A 569 0.82 -6.70 16.03
CA HIS A 569 1.15 -5.57 15.15
C HIS A 569 0.13 -4.43 15.20
N ALA A 570 -1.05 -4.64 15.77
CA ALA A 570 -2.11 -3.63 15.91
C ALA A 570 -1.73 -2.35 16.68
N LEU A 571 -0.62 -2.36 17.43
CA LEU A 571 -0.09 -1.22 18.19
C LEU A 571 1.29 -0.72 17.70
N ASP A 572 1.77 -1.11 16.52
CA ASP A 572 3.10 -0.73 16.02
C ASP A 572 3.35 0.79 15.92
N TYR A 573 2.27 1.56 15.84
CA TYR A 573 2.26 3.03 15.82
C TYR A 573 1.41 3.62 16.97
N GLY A 574 1.32 2.86 18.07
CA GLY A 574 0.58 3.21 19.27
C GLY A 574 -0.93 3.34 19.06
N ASN A 575 -1.58 3.99 20.04
CA ASN A 575 -3.03 4.19 20.02
C ASN A 575 -3.49 5.06 18.84
N GLU A 576 -2.71 6.07 18.43
CA GLU A 576 -3.02 6.91 17.27
C GLU A 576 -3.09 6.10 15.96
N GLY A 577 -2.15 5.16 15.79
CA GLY A 577 -2.15 4.22 14.66
C GLY A 577 -3.35 3.27 14.69
N LEU A 578 -3.69 2.74 15.86
CA LEU A 578 -4.87 1.89 16.05
C LEU A 578 -6.18 2.66 15.79
N ASP A 579 -6.31 3.89 16.30
CA ASP A 579 -7.48 4.75 16.08
C ASP A 579 -7.70 5.05 14.60
N GLN A 580 -6.63 5.38 13.86
CA GLN A 580 -6.73 5.60 12.41
C GLN A 580 -7.04 4.30 11.64
N THR A 581 -6.51 3.16 12.09
CA THR A 581 -6.80 1.84 11.49
C THR A 581 -8.27 1.47 11.67
N LEU A 582 -8.81 1.65 12.88
CA LEU A 582 -10.23 1.43 13.18
C LEU A 582 -11.14 2.37 12.36
N SER A 583 -10.75 3.64 12.18
CA SER A 583 -11.47 4.58 11.31
C SER A 583 -11.48 4.13 9.85
N ALA A 584 -10.32 3.79 9.30
CA ALA A 584 -10.18 3.38 7.89
C ALA A 584 -11.01 2.12 7.56
N LEU A 585 -11.02 1.14 8.47
CA LEU A 585 -11.85 -0.06 8.35
C LEU A 585 -13.34 0.25 8.50
N GLY A 586 -13.69 1.21 9.38
CA GLY A 586 -15.05 1.73 9.52
C GLY A 586 -15.58 2.42 8.26
N ASP A 587 -14.75 3.24 7.61
CA ASP A 587 -15.08 3.93 6.34
C ASP A 587 -15.28 2.93 5.18
N LEU A 588 -14.56 1.80 5.20
CA LEU A 588 -14.76 0.67 4.29
C LEU A 588 -15.95 -0.23 4.65
N ALA A 589 -16.66 0.07 5.75
CA ALA A 589 -17.73 -0.75 6.33
C ALA A 589 -17.30 -2.20 6.61
N LEU A 590 -16.05 -2.41 7.05
CA LEU A 590 -15.49 -3.69 7.46
C LEU A 590 -15.53 -3.83 9.00
N PRO A 591 -16.43 -4.67 9.54
CA PRO A 591 -16.43 -5.04 10.96
C PRO A 591 -15.07 -5.54 11.45
N VAL A 592 -14.64 -4.98 12.58
CA VAL A 592 -13.42 -5.36 13.28
C VAL A 592 -13.77 -6.19 14.51
N VAL A 593 -12.95 -7.20 14.80
CA VAL A 593 -12.98 -7.98 16.05
C VAL A 593 -11.61 -8.00 16.73
N GLY A 594 -11.60 -8.09 18.05
CA GLY A 594 -10.39 -8.31 18.85
C GLY A 594 -9.56 -7.04 19.16
N ALA A 595 -9.97 -5.88 18.64
CA ALA A 595 -9.42 -4.57 18.99
C ALA A 595 -10.52 -3.50 18.97
N GLY A 596 -10.35 -2.41 19.72
CA GLY A 596 -11.34 -1.33 19.79
C GLY A 596 -10.82 -0.04 20.45
N ALA A 597 -11.70 0.94 20.67
CA ALA A 597 -11.37 2.16 21.41
C ALA A 597 -11.33 1.95 22.93
N SER A 598 -11.80 0.80 23.42
CA SER A 598 -11.86 0.42 24.83
C SER A 598 -11.86 -1.11 24.99
N HIS A 599 -11.66 -1.58 26.22
CA HIS A 599 -11.86 -2.98 26.63
C HIS A 599 -13.12 -3.63 26.06
N ASP A 600 -14.28 -3.00 26.24
CA ASP A 600 -15.58 -3.58 25.87
C ASP A 600 -15.76 -3.63 24.34
N GLU A 601 -15.15 -2.71 23.61
CA GLU A 601 -15.12 -2.77 22.14
C GLU A 601 -14.17 -3.84 21.62
N ALA A 602 -13.00 -4.02 22.25
CA ALA A 602 -12.03 -5.04 21.86
C ALA A 602 -12.59 -6.46 22.02
N HIS A 603 -13.37 -6.70 23.08
CA HIS A 603 -14.04 -7.97 23.36
C HIS A 603 -15.41 -8.15 22.66
N ARG A 604 -15.87 -7.16 21.88
CA ARG A 604 -17.17 -7.21 21.21
C ARG A 604 -17.14 -8.19 20.02
N PRO A 605 -18.03 -9.19 19.96
CA PRO A 605 -18.12 -10.08 18.80
C PRO A 605 -18.71 -9.37 17.57
N ALA A 606 -18.28 -9.79 16.38
CA ALA A 606 -19.02 -9.53 15.15
C ALA A 606 -20.05 -10.64 14.96
N ILE A 607 -21.34 -10.28 14.87
CA ILE A 607 -22.43 -11.25 14.59
C ILE A 607 -22.98 -10.98 13.19
N GLN A 608 -22.73 -11.91 12.26
CA GLN A 608 -23.19 -11.84 10.88
C GLN A 608 -24.31 -12.84 10.62
N THR A 609 -25.30 -12.48 9.81
CA THR A 609 -26.35 -13.41 9.36
C THR A 609 -26.19 -13.69 7.87
N ILE A 610 -25.72 -14.89 7.54
CA ILE A 610 -25.34 -15.30 6.20
C ILE A 610 -26.19 -16.49 5.82
N ASN A 611 -26.94 -16.37 4.71
CA ASN A 611 -27.90 -17.37 4.24
C ASN A 611 -28.87 -17.91 5.33
N GLY A 612 -29.24 -17.04 6.29
CA GLY A 612 -30.12 -17.39 7.41
C GLY A 612 -29.44 -18.09 8.59
N VAL A 613 -28.12 -18.28 8.58
CA VAL A 613 -27.29 -18.76 9.71
C VAL A 613 -26.64 -17.58 10.42
N ARG A 614 -26.75 -17.50 11.74
CA ARG A 614 -26.08 -16.48 12.58
C ARG A 614 -24.71 -16.99 13.01
N VAL A 615 -23.66 -16.24 12.68
CA VAL A 615 -22.27 -16.55 12.99
C VAL A 615 -21.72 -15.45 13.88
N ALA A 616 -21.33 -15.80 15.11
CA ALA A 616 -20.57 -14.92 15.99
C ALA A 616 -19.07 -15.20 15.80
N ILE A 617 -18.28 -14.14 15.65
CA ILE A 617 -16.83 -14.18 15.56
C ILE A 617 -16.25 -13.38 16.72
N LEU A 618 -15.40 -14.03 17.50
CA LEU A 618 -14.52 -13.44 18.52
C LEU A 618 -13.07 -13.56 18.03
N ALA A 619 -12.17 -12.69 18.49
CA ALA A 619 -10.75 -12.77 18.15
C ALA A 619 -9.88 -12.41 19.35
N TYR A 620 -8.76 -13.11 19.54
CA TYR A 620 -7.85 -12.91 20.67
C TYR A 620 -6.38 -13.03 20.29
N ALA A 621 -5.53 -12.17 20.86
CA ALA A 621 -4.08 -12.16 20.72
C ALA A 621 -3.42 -12.91 21.89
N ALA A 622 -2.30 -13.58 21.69
CA ALA A 622 -1.62 -14.33 22.77
C ALA A 622 -1.33 -13.44 24.00
N ALA A 623 -1.92 -13.80 25.15
CA ALA A 623 -1.86 -12.99 26.38
C ALA A 623 -0.43 -12.72 26.91
N ARG A 624 0.55 -13.53 26.51
CA ARG A 624 1.97 -13.34 26.85
C ARG A 624 2.61 -12.08 26.21
N TRP A 625 1.94 -11.46 25.24
CA TRP A 625 2.40 -10.21 24.62
C TRP A 625 1.96 -8.95 25.37
N ASP A 626 0.92 -9.02 26.21
CA ASP A 626 0.44 -7.88 26.98
C ASP A 626 1.55 -7.36 27.92
N GLY A 627 2.04 -6.15 27.67
CA GLY A 627 3.17 -5.57 28.42
C GLY A 627 4.54 -6.18 28.12
N SER A 628 4.68 -6.88 27.00
CA SER A 628 5.97 -7.38 26.50
C SER A 628 6.85 -6.25 25.91
N PRO A 629 8.14 -6.50 25.61
CA PRO A 629 9.00 -5.52 24.94
C PRO A 629 8.50 -5.07 23.55
N ASP A 630 7.75 -5.94 22.86
CA ASP A 630 7.31 -5.74 21.47
C ASP A 630 5.85 -5.26 21.35
N VAL A 631 5.06 -5.36 22.44
CA VAL A 631 3.65 -4.92 22.49
C VAL A 631 3.36 -4.27 23.85
N PRO A 632 3.01 -2.97 23.89
CA PRO A 632 2.67 -2.26 25.13
C PRO A 632 1.47 -2.91 25.86
N ALA A 633 1.45 -2.77 27.19
CA ALA A 633 0.29 -3.21 27.97
C ALA A 633 -0.95 -2.39 27.59
N THR A 634 -2.07 -3.06 27.30
CA THR A 634 -3.29 -2.39 26.83
C THR A 634 -4.57 -3.16 27.16
N ASP A 635 -5.67 -2.46 27.36
CA ASP A 635 -7.03 -3.02 27.37
C ASP A 635 -7.70 -2.97 25.99
N ARG A 636 -7.08 -2.30 25.00
CA ARG A 636 -7.63 -2.09 23.65
C ARG A 636 -7.50 -3.27 22.70
N LEU A 637 -6.90 -4.37 23.14
CA LEU A 637 -6.83 -5.66 22.46
C LEU A 637 -7.48 -6.73 23.34
N ALA A 638 -8.16 -7.69 22.73
CA ALA A 638 -8.70 -8.85 23.45
C ALA A 638 -7.58 -9.89 23.63
N TRP A 639 -7.26 -10.22 24.87
CA TRP A 639 -6.16 -11.12 25.20
C TRP A 639 -6.63 -12.56 25.41
N ALA A 640 -5.86 -13.51 24.89
CA ALA A 640 -6.15 -14.94 24.86
C ALA A 640 -5.94 -15.63 26.23
N VAL A 641 -6.49 -15.05 27.29
CA VAL A 641 -6.56 -15.67 28.62
C VAL A 641 -7.71 -16.68 28.60
N ALA A 642 -7.42 -17.95 28.92
CA ALA A 642 -8.40 -19.03 28.75
C ALA A 642 -9.74 -18.78 29.49
N GLY A 643 -9.73 -18.14 30.66
CA GLY A 643 -10.95 -17.78 31.39
C GLY A 643 -11.81 -16.74 30.67
N ASP A 644 -11.18 -15.73 30.05
CA ASP A 644 -11.86 -14.63 29.37
C ASP A 644 -12.39 -15.07 28.00
N VAL A 645 -11.60 -15.87 27.28
CA VAL A 645 -12.05 -16.58 26.06
C VAL A 645 -13.29 -17.44 26.36
N GLN A 646 -13.27 -18.20 27.45
CA GLN A 646 -14.43 -18.99 27.88
C GLN A 646 -15.64 -18.13 28.26
N ALA A 647 -15.43 -16.97 28.88
CA ALA A 647 -16.50 -16.05 29.23
C ALA A 647 -17.15 -15.44 27.97
N GLY A 648 -16.35 -14.94 27.03
CA GLY A 648 -16.82 -14.36 25.77
C GLY A 648 -17.59 -15.37 24.91
N VAL A 649 -17.07 -16.59 24.76
CA VAL A 649 -17.76 -17.68 24.04
C VAL A 649 -19.10 -18.01 24.68
N ARG A 650 -19.15 -18.18 26.02
CA ARG A 650 -20.41 -18.47 26.73
C ARG A 650 -21.43 -17.34 26.66
N ALA A 651 -20.98 -16.08 26.65
CA ALA A 651 -21.85 -14.92 26.52
C ALA A 651 -22.58 -14.92 25.16
N VAL A 652 -21.86 -15.16 24.06
CA VAL A 652 -22.42 -15.08 22.69
C VAL A 652 -23.07 -16.38 22.20
N ARG A 653 -22.88 -17.52 22.86
CA ARG A 653 -23.43 -18.84 22.45
C ARG A 653 -24.95 -18.88 22.28
N GLY A 654 -25.69 -18.05 23.04
CA GLY A 654 -27.15 -17.90 22.89
C GLY A 654 -27.59 -16.94 21.77
N GLU A 655 -26.64 -16.23 21.17
CA GLU A 655 -26.84 -15.18 20.17
C GLU A 655 -26.35 -15.57 18.76
N ALA A 656 -25.91 -16.82 18.57
CA ALA A 656 -25.50 -17.33 17.27
C ALA A 656 -25.79 -18.82 17.12
N ASP A 657 -26.01 -19.24 15.88
CA ASP A 657 -26.07 -20.65 15.52
C ASP A 657 -24.65 -21.27 15.52
N LEU A 658 -23.63 -20.46 15.19
CA LEU A 658 -22.22 -20.82 15.18
C LEU A 658 -21.37 -19.78 15.93
N VAL A 659 -20.44 -20.22 16.76
CA VAL A 659 -19.44 -19.38 17.45
C VAL A 659 -18.04 -19.76 16.99
N VAL A 660 -17.35 -18.80 16.39
CA VAL A 660 -15.98 -18.90 15.88
C VAL A 660 -15.04 -18.08 16.75
N VAL A 661 -13.87 -18.63 17.05
CA VAL A 661 -12.77 -17.91 17.72
C VAL A 661 -11.56 -17.83 16.80
N LEU A 662 -11.12 -16.62 16.49
CA LEU A 662 -9.84 -16.35 15.84
C LEU A 662 -8.76 -16.24 16.93
N LEU A 663 -7.60 -16.86 16.72
CA LEU A 663 -6.55 -16.94 17.74
C LEU A 663 -5.17 -16.64 17.13
N HIS A 664 -4.71 -15.39 17.27
CA HIS A 664 -3.37 -14.99 16.86
C HIS A 664 -2.39 -15.34 17.97
N ALA A 665 -1.76 -16.52 17.86
CA ALA A 665 -0.87 -17.07 18.88
C ALA A 665 0.02 -18.15 18.30
N GLY A 666 1.17 -18.36 18.93
CA GLY A 666 2.08 -19.48 18.62
C GLY A 666 3.55 -19.10 18.70
N THR A 667 4.41 -19.84 18.04
CA THR A 667 5.82 -19.47 17.88
C THR A 667 6.11 -19.33 16.39
N GLU A 668 6.71 -18.21 15.99
CA GLU A 668 7.10 -17.96 14.60
C GLU A 668 7.85 -19.16 14.00
N TYR A 669 7.42 -19.58 12.81
CA TYR A 669 7.98 -20.67 12.01
C TYR A 669 7.95 -22.07 12.66
N ALA A 670 7.30 -22.25 13.81
CA ALA A 670 7.09 -23.57 14.40
C ALA A 670 6.00 -24.34 13.63
N SER A 671 6.31 -25.55 13.16
CA SER A 671 5.35 -26.38 12.41
C SER A 671 4.28 -27.05 13.27
N GLU A 672 4.44 -27.04 14.60
CA GLU A 672 3.51 -27.64 15.57
C GLU A 672 3.06 -26.58 16.60
N PRO A 673 1.81 -26.66 17.08
CA PRO A 673 1.27 -25.70 18.03
C PRO A 673 1.94 -25.79 19.40
N SER A 674 2.20 -24.62 19.96
CA SER A 674 2.66 -24.40 21.33
C SER A 674 1.60 -24.81 22.37
N ALA A 675 2.05 -25.12 23.60
CA ALA A 675 1.16 -25.60 24.65
C ALA A 675 0.09 -24.56 25.07
N ASP A 676 0.41 -23.27 24.99
CA ASP A 676 -0.54 -22.17 25.23
C ASP A 676 -1.58 -22.04 24.11
N GLN A 677 -1.19 -22.15 22.82
CA GLN A 677 -2.16 -22.25 21.71
C GLN A 677 -3.15 -23.41 21.96
N VAL A 678 -2.65 -24.62 22.24
CA VAL A 678 -3.49 -25.81 22.48
C VAL A 678 -4.41 -25.62 23.67
N SER A 679 -3.90 -25.06 24.78
CA SER A 679 -4.69 -24.84 25.99
C SER A 679 -5.84 -23.84 25.77
N VAL A 680 -5.60 -22.75 25.04
CA VAL A 680 -6.62 -21.72 24.81
C VAL A 680 -7.63 -22.16 23.75
N ALA A 681 -7.17 -22.77 22.65
CA ALA A 681 -8.05 -23.27 21.60
C ALA A 681 -9.03 -24.32 22.14
N ARG A 682 -8.54 -25.29 22.92
CA ARG A 682 -9.41 -26.28 23.58
C ARG A 682 -10.37 -25.65 24.59
N ALA A 683 -9.90 -24.67 25.38
CA ALA A 683 -10.75 -23.95 26.32
C ALA A 683 -11.91 -23.21 25.63
N ALA A 684 -11.71 -22.67 24.41
CA ALA A 684 -12.78 -22.06 23.61
C ALA A 684 -13.84 -23.10 23.19
N ILE A 685 -13.41 -24.27 22.69
CA ILE A 685 -14.33 -25.36 22.34
C ILE A 685 -15.09 -25.88 23.57
N ASP A 686 -14.42 -26.03 24.72
CA ASP A 686 -15.04 -26.43 26.00
C ASP A 686 -16.08 -25.40 26.52
N ALA A 687 -16.03 -24.16 26.04
CA ALA A 687 -17.04 -23.14 26.33
C ALA A 687 -18.21 -23.11 25.33
N GLY A 688 -18.13 -23.87 24.23
CA GLY A 688 -19.17 -23.96 23.20
C GLY A 688 -18.85 -23.24 21.88
N ALA A 689 -17.58 -22.94 21.59
CA ALA A 689 -17.17 -22.58 20.24
C ALA A 689 -17.19 -23.81 19.33
N ASP A 690 -17.65 -23.64 18.08
CA ASP A 690 -17.71 -24.73 17.09
C ASP A 690 -16.43 -24.81 16.26
N LEU A 691 -15.73 -23.68 16.11
CA LEU A 691 -14.52 -23.53 15.31
C LEU A 691 -13.50 -22.59 15.97
N VAL A 692 -12.22 -23.01 15.99
CA VAL A 692 -11.07 -22.14 16.25
C VAL A 692 -10.20 -22.06 15.00
N VAL A 693 -9.84 -20.85 14.58
CA VAL A 693 -8.93 -20.59 13.44
C VAL A 693 -7.75 -19.76 13.93
N GLY A 694 -6.54 -20.27 13.73
CA GLY A 694 -5.31 -19.65 14.21
C GLY A 694 -4.51 -18.92 13.15
N HIS A 695 -3.66 -18.02 13.66
CA HIS A 695 -2.80 -17.07 12.96
C HIS A 695 -1.50 -16.88 13.76
N HIS A 696 -0.49 -16.17 13.24
CA HIS A 696 0.82 -15.82 13.83
C HIS A 696 2.06 -16.66 13.44
N PRO A 697 2.06 -18.02 13.43
CA PRO A 697 3.28 -18.77 13.14
C PRO A 697 3.94 -18.51 11.78
N HIS A 698 3.31 -17.74 10.87
CA HIS A 698 3.74 -17.55 9.47
C HIS A 698 3.99 -18.87 8.73
N VAL A 699 3.36 -19.97 9.18
CA VAL A 699 3.41 -21.30 8.56
C VAL A 699 2.10 -22.01 8.89
N THR A 700 1.63 -22.89 8.03
CA THR A 700 0.46 -23.73 8.34
C THR A 700 0.79 -24.72 9.46
N GLN A 701 -0.18 -24.94 10.36
CA GLN A 701 -0.04 -25.87 11.50
C GLN A 701 -1.10 -26.98 11.46
N THR A 702 -1.01 -27.91 12.40
CA THR A 702 -1.88 -29.07 12.54
C THR A 702 -3.37 -28.71 12.68
N VAL A 703 -4.23 -29.64 12.27
CA VAL A 703 -5.69 -29.57 12.44
C VAL A 703 -6.09 -30.59 13.49
N GLU A 704 -6.90 -30.17 14.46
CA GLU A 704 -7.40 -31.02 15.54
C GLU A 704 -8.93 -31.02 15.56
N ARG A 705 -9.54 -32.20 15.73
CA ARG A 705 -10.95 -32.31 16.14
C ARG A 705 -10.96 -32.57 17.65
N TYR A 706 -11.58 -31.68 18.39
CA TYR A 706 -11.60 -31.73 19.85
C TYR A 706 -13.03 -31.52 20.34
N GLY A 707 -13.50 -32.35 21.27
CA GLY A 707 -14.89 -32.33 21.71
C GLY A 707 -15.87 -32.45 20.52
N GLY A 708 -16.74 -31.46 20.36
CA GLY A 708 -17.66 -31.34 19.23
C GLY A 708 -17.21 -30.36 18.12
N GLY A 709 -16.02 -29.76 18.23
CA GLY A 709 -15.57 -28.68 17.35
C GLY A 709 -14.29 -28.97 16.57
N LEU A 710 -13.92 -28.02 15.71
CA LEU A 710 -12.74 -28.06 14.86
C LEU A 710 -11.74 -26.97 15.27
N ILE A 711 -10.45 -27.31 15.29
CA ILE A 711 -9.35 -26.37 15.55
C ILE A 711 -8.38 -26.45 14.37
N VAL A 712 -8.06 -25.31 13.77
CA VAL A 712 -6.98 -25.17 12.78
C VAL A 712 -5.95 -24.21 13.38
N TYR A 713 -4.79 -24.72 13.81
CA TYR A 713 -3.88 -23.93 14.67
C TYR A 713 -3.14 -22.79 13.97
N SER A 714 -2.98 -22.86 12.64
CA SER A 714 -2.47 -21.75 11.83
C SER A 714 -2.78 -21.99 10.36
N LEU A 715 -3.22 -20.95 9.65
CA LEU A 715 -3.37 -20.92 8.19
C LEU A 715 -2.10 -20.44 7.45
N GLY A 716 -1.07 -20.04 8.18
CA GLY A 716 0.11 -19.37 7.61
C GLY A 716 -0.21 -17.94 7.16
N ASP A 717 0.59 -17.41 6.25
CA ASP A 717 0.36 -16.09 5.66
C ASP A 717 -0.63 -16.17 4.49
N ALA A 718 -1.39 -15.10 4.28
CA ALA A 718 -2.12 -14.85 3.04
C ALA A 718 -1.44 -13.75 2.20
N ILE A 719 -1.00 -12.65 2.81
CA ILE A 719 -0.29 -11.58 2.13
C ILE A 719 0.84 -11.10 3.04
N PHE A 720 2.08 -11.53 2.76
CA PHE A 720 3.28 -11.16 3.51
C PHE A 720 4.57 -11.38 2.69
N ASP A 721 5.56 -10.49 2.82
CA ASP A 721 6.89 -10.57 2.18
C ASP A 721 7.94 -11.33 3.01
N ILE A 722 7.59 -12.44 3.65
CA ILE A 722 8.59 -13.27 4.34
C ILE A 722 9.24 -14.22 3.32
N PRO A 723 10.55 -14.06 2.98
CA PRO A 723 11.21 -14.85 1.95
C PRO A 723 11.65 -16.22 2.48
N ARG A 724 10.68 -17.03 2.92
CA ARG A 724 10.87 -18.40 3.42
C ARG A 724 9.84 -19.33 2.78
N PRO A 725 10.21 -20.51 2.24
CA PRO A 725 9.27 -21.43 1.60
C PRO A 725 8.07 -21.85 2.45
N ALA A 726 8.25 -21.90 3.77
CA ALA A 726 7.18 -22.26 4.70
C ALA A 726 6.17 -21.12 4.93
N ALA A 727 6.59 -19.86 4.78
CA ALA A 727 5.74 -18.67 4.90
C ALA A 727 5.09 -18.25 3.59
N MET A 728 5.79 -18.45 2.47
CA MET A 728 5.20 -18.31 1.14
C MET A 728 4.09 -19.34 0.85
N ARG A 729 3.82 -20.30 1.76
CA ARG A 729 2.73 -21.27 1.64
C ARG A 729 1.68 -21.05 2.73
N GLY A 730 0.48 -20.65 2.33
CA GLY A 730 -0.71 -20.58 3.19
C GLY A 730 -1.77 -21.60 2.79
N ASP A 731 -2.80 -21.75 3.63
CA ASP A 731 -4.04 -22.47 3.35
C ASP A 731 -5.24 -21.49 3.47
N LEU A 732 -6.14 -21.47 2.48
CA LEU A 732 -7.47 -20.88 2.66
C LEU A 732 -8.42 -21.96 3.21
N LEU A 733 -9.05 -21.70 4.35
CA LEU A 733 -10.01 -22.61 4.98
C LEU A 733 -11.44 -22.25 4.57
N ARG A 734 -12.15 -23.16 3.89
CA ARG A 734 -13.61 -23.07 3.70
C ARG A 734 -14.32 -24.01 4.68
N VAL A 735 -15.31 -23.50 5.40
CA VAL A 735 -16.17 -24.27 6.31
C VAL A 735 -17.62 -24.08 5.90
N HIS A 736 -18.26 -25.14 5.44
CA HIS A 736 -19.71 -25.20 5.25
C HIS A 736 -20.38 -25.50 6.60
N ALA A 737 -21.42 -24.74 6.93
CA ALA A 737 -22.15 -24.93 8.17
C ALA A 737 -23.61 -24.46 8.08
N GLY A 738 -24.49 -25.22 8.72
CA GLY A 738 -25.90 -24.86 8.91
C GLY A 738 -26.17 -24.44 10.35
N ARG A 739 -27.46 -24.29 10.70
CA ARG A 739 -27.85 -23.98 12.09
C ARG A 739 -27.58 -25.08 13.11
N GLU A 740 -27.30 -26.30 12.64
CA GLU A 740 -27.01 -27.47 13.48
C GLU A 740 -25.49 -27.70 13.69
N GLY A 741 -24.64 -26.87 13.09
CA GLY A 741 -23.17 -26.97 13.18
C GLY A 741 -22.46 -27.09 11.83
N LEU A 742 -21.19 -27.47 11.87
CA LEU A 742 -20.33 -27.67 10.71
C LEU A 742 -20.77 -28.91 9.91
N SER A 743 -20.97 -28.75 8.60
CA SER A 743 -21.28 -29.83 7.66
C SER A 743 -20.05 -30.32 6.90
N ARG A 744 -19.11 -29.44 6.56
CA ARG A 744 -17.88 -29.78 5.80
C ARG A 744 -16.79 -28.72 6.04
N ALA A 745 -15.52 -29.10 5.98
CA ALA A 745 -14.39 -28.17 6.00
C ALA A 745 -13.24 -28.62 5.09
N GLU A 746 -12.65 -27.65 4.40
CA GLU A 746 -11.65 -27.82 3.34
C GLU A 746 -10.49 -26.84 3.49
N LEU A 747 -9.28 -27.29 3.26
CA LEU A 747 -8.10 -26.44 3.10
C LEU A 747 -7.70 -26.39 1.62
N TRP A 748 -7.50 -25.17 1.13
CA TRP A 748 -7.13 -24.81 -0.23
C TRP A 748 -5.72 -24.19 -0.19
N PRO A 749 -4.65 -25.01 -0.31
CA PRO A 749 -3.28 -24.53 -0.25
C PRO A 749 -2.95 -23.61 -1.42
N PHE A 750 -2.21 -22.54 -1.14
CA PHE A 750 -1.70 -21.61 -2.13
C PHE A 750 -0.21 -21.28 -1.90
N TRP A 751 0.40 -20.69 -2.90
CA TRP A 751 1.71 -20.06 -2.84
C TRP A 751 1.57 -18.55 -3.05
N ILE A 752 2.25 -17.75 -2.23
CA ILE A 752 2.30 -16.29 -2.36
C ILE A 752 3.35 -15.96 -3.44
N ALA A 753 2.90 -15.71 -4.65
CA ALA A 753 3.72 -15.17 -5.73
C ALA A 753 3.94 -13.66 -5.55
N ASP A 754 5.06 -13.15 -6.05
CA ASP A 754 5.32 -11.72 -6.23
C ASP A 754 5.15 -10.86 -4.94
N ALA A 755 5.37 -11.49 -3.77
CA ALA A 755 5.15 -10.97 -2.40
C ALA A 755 3.70 -10.66 -1.98
N ILE A 756 2.72 -10.74 -2.89
CA ILE A 756 1.34 -10.29 -2.60
C ILE A 756 0.22 -11.14 -3.20
N ARG A 757 0.51 -12.11 -4.08
CA ARG A 757 -0.50 -12.80 -4.89
C ARG A 757 -0.58 -14.31 -4.55
N PRO A 758 -1.48 -14.71 -3.65
CA PRO A 758 -1.89 -16.11 -3.50
C PRO A 758 -2.38 -16.77 -4.79
N GLN A 759 -1.67 -17.81 -5.21
CA GLN A 759 -2.08 -18.69 -6.31
C GLN A 759 -2.23 -20.12 -5.78
N LEU A 760 -3.37 -20.75 -6.05
CA LEU A 760 -3.65 -22.12 -5.59
C LEU A 760 -2.63 -23.11 -6.15
N LEU A 761 -2.22 -24.08 -5.33
CA LEU A 761 -1.30 -25.13 -5.79
C LEU A 761 -2.01 -26.07 -6.79
N ASP A 762 -1.31 -26.49 -7.84
CA ASP A 762 -1.80 -27.47 -8.83
C ASP A 762 -1.67 -28.90 -8.28
N ASP A 763 -2.71 -29.72 -8.46
CA ASP A 763 -2.72 -31.16 -8.13
C ASP A 763 -1.91 -32.01 -9.13
N GLY A 764 -1.37 -31.40 -10.18
CA GLY A 764 -0.63 -32.02 -11.27
C GLY A 764 -1.50 -32.35 -12.48
N THR A 765 -2.78 -31.98 -12.47
CA THR A 765 -3.74 -32.15 -13.57
C THR A 765 -4.24 -30.82 -14.14
N GLY A 766 -3.71 -29.68 -13.68
CA GLY A 766 -4.21 -28.35 -13.99
C GLY A 766 -5.44 -28.00 -13.16
N ARG A 767 -5.53 -28.50 -11.93
CA ARG A 767 -6.65 -28.25 -11.00
C ARG A 767 -6.14 -27.88 -9.60
N PRO A 768 -6.85 -27.03 -8.84
CA PRO A 768 -6.46 -26.72 -7.47
C PRO A 768 -6.39 -27.97 -6.58
N GLN A 769 -5.33 -28.07 -5.77
CA GLN A 769 -5.30 -28.98 -4.63
C GLN A 769 -6.37 -28.59 -3.60
N VAL A 770 -7.08 -29.58 -3.06
CA VAL A 770 -8.07 -29.39 -1.99
C VAL A 770 -7.95 -30.54 -0.99
N ARG A 771 -7.91 -30.23 0.31
CA ARG A 771 -7.88 -31.21 1.40
C ARG A 771 -9.13 -31.10 2.26
N ILE A 772 -10.03 -32.07 2.17
CA ILE A 772 -11.18 -32.18 3.09
C ILE A 772 -10.65 -32.59 4.47
N ILE A 773 -10.84 -31.73 5.47
CA ILE A 773 -10.45 -31.96 6.88
C ILE A 773 -11.65 -32.29 7.78
N TYR A 774 -12.86 -31.96 7.35
CA TYR A 774 -14.13 -32.37 7.95
C TYR A 774 -15.09 -32.78 6.81
N PRO A 775 -15.42 -34.06 6.65
CA PRO A 775 -16.25 -34.58 5.55
C PRO A 775 -17.74 -34.63 5.87
#